data_AF-A0A7C4RQM4-F1
#
_entry.id   AF-A0A7C4RQM4-F1
#
_cell.length_a   1.000
_cell.length_b   1.000
_cell.length_c   1.000
_cell.angle_alpha   90.00
_cell.angle_beta   90.00
_cell.angle_gamma   90.00
#
_symmetry.space_group_name_H-M   'P 1'
#
loop_
_entity.id
_entity.type
_entity.pdbx_description
1 polymer ?
#
loop_
_entity_poly.entity_id
_entity_poly.type
_entity_poly.pdbx_seq_one_letter_code
_entity_poly.pdbx_strand_id
1 'polypeptide(L)'
;MELEKTVLYDDHVALGAQMVDFGGWSMPVQYKTGIVVEHLSTRKQAGAFDVSHMGRLWVSGDQALPFLQHVLSNNAAALEPGESQYTMIPEESGGALDDAYLYRFTEDEYVLVVNASNRIRDLAHLVSFRSRFPNVSIEDRTHRTAMISVQGPHAKTILEHALESGTLPEPIKNRTSLMTFHGKTVRVARTGYTGEPIGFELIVDNDIASALWTTILRLGACPIGLGARDTLRLEASLPLYGHELGTDPEGSVIPIFACPLAKFAVSFSPLKGDFVGKAALQHQFEDFKAIVHQKSGPFAHLPRVIRPVALIDKGVLRAGCRTYQGDAAVGWVTSGTMVPFWKTEGSGLQMRFTGEKDMRSIGLALLDSRIRDGERIAVDIRGKRVEAIVVPYHLRSEAPPYARPILWDAVHNDPPPCAFDAAIQAARGLLQRAIDNTLWRQQRCINLIPSEQTPSAVVRMMSILDPSGRYAEHKKVKAFGDTEVFYYQGVDFISEVEAALQCELRNYLGCAQVETRPVSGQMANTTVFSAMVDWINQADRKSEQRRLRSVMNNHIIKGGHLSAQPMGALRDFVARDPKSERPAVVNFPVRHDDPFRMDTDALVPLFERFRPELVILGKSMVLYREPVAEIRRIIDALNLDCVLMYDAAHVLGLLGPHFQDPFREGVDVLTGSTHKTYFGTQRGIVAADWKLEHPRYALWEAIERRAFPGAVSNHHLGTLLGLLMAAIEMNAFREDYQRQVIANAKAFARALNELGLVVRGDPAIGFTETHQVVVSVGFGRGAEVARRLEENHIIVNYQAGPEEEGFSASGHLRMGVAEMTRFGMKEPDFEEVAEMLHEVIVMNRNVRERASEYRGRFLDMQYCFGPKEFQDLFDRLHQLIGR
;
A
#
# COMPACT_ATOMS: atom_id res chain seq x y z
N MET A 1 -18.49 -46.06 6.56
CA MET A 1 -18.14 -45.37 7.83
C MET A 1 -19.20 -44.31 8.05
N GLU A 2 -19.57 -44.05 9.31
CA GLU A 2 -20.43 -42.93 9.66
C GLU A 2 -19.62 -41.62 9.48
N LEU A 3 -20.22 -40.60 8.86
CA LEU A 3 -19.55 -39.32 8.62
C LEU A 3 -19.38 -38.55 9.93
N GLU A 4 -18.22 -37.90 10.12
CA GLU A 4 -18.01 -36.97 11.23
C GLU A 4 -18.94 -35.75 11.09
N LYS A 5 -19.33 -35.14 12.22
CA LYS A 5 -20.24 -33.97 12.25
C LYS A 5 -19.56 -32.80 12.97
N THR A 6 -19.63 -31.61 12.40
CA THR A 6 -19.15 -30.38 13.07
C THR A 6 -20.09 -30.01 14.21
N VAL A 7 -19.62 -29.15 15.13
CA VAL A 7 -20.49 -28.62 16.21
C VAL A 7 -21.67 -27.81 15.67
N LEU A 8 -21.56 -27.30 14.44
CA LEU A 8 -22.61 -26.52 13.75
C LEU A 8 -23.54 -27.39 12.88
N TYR A 9 -23.42 -28.72 12.93
CA TYR A 9 -24.21 -29.62 12.09
C TYR A 9 -25.72 -29.38 12.23
N ASP A 10 -26.22 -29.29 13.46
CA ASP A 10 -27.65 -29.08 13.71
C ASP A 10 -28.10 -27.68 13.26
N ASP A 11 -27.25 -26.65 13.37
CA ASP A 11 -27.51 -25.31 12.82
C ASP A 11 -27.68 -25.38 11.30
N HIS A 12 -26.83 -26.12 10.58
CA HIS A 12 -26.93 -26.28 9.13
C HIS A 12 -28.21 -26.99 8.71
N VAL A 13 -28.59 -28.05 9.42
CA VAL A 13 -29.84 -28.78 9.18
C VAL A 13 -31.05 -27.88 9.42
N ALA A 14 -31.03 -27.08 10.50
CA ALA A 14 -32.09 -26.13 10.81
C ALA A 14 -32.22 -25.03 9.73
N LEU A 15 -31.11 -24.59 9.15
CA LEU A 15 -31.08 -23.66 8.01
C LEU A 15 -31.52 -24.32 6.68
N GLY A 16 -31.78 -25.63 6.69
CA GLY A 16 -32.21 -26.39 5.52
C GLY A 16 -31.11 -26.59 4.49
N ALA A 17 -29.86 -26.73 4.96
CA ALA A 17 -28.72 -27.04 4.10
C ALA A 17 -28.83 -28.45 3.51
N GLN A 18 -28.33 -28.61 2.30
CA GLN A 18 -28.11 -29.92 1.70
C GLN A 18 -26.76 -30.46 2.18
N MET A 19 -26.78 -31.52 2.98
CA MET A 19 -25.56 -32.12 3.56
C MET A 19 -24.98 -33.19 2.63
N VAL A 20 -23.65 -33.22 2.48
CA VAL A 20 -22.91 -34.20 1.67
C VAL A 20 -21.67 -34.71 2.41
N ASP A 21 -21.10 -35.83 1.94
CA ASP A 21 -19.76 -36.25 2.34
C ASP A 21 -18.71 -35.32 1.72
N PHE A 22 -17.92 -34.69 2.58
CA PHE A 22 -16.76 -33.92 2.17
C PHE A 22 -15.58 -34.25 3.10
N GLY A 23 -14.63 -35.03 2.59
CA GLY A 23 -13.43 -35.41 3.35
C GLY A 23 -13.73 -36.21 4.62
N GLY A 24 -14.79 -37.03 4.62
CA GLY A 24 -15.20 -37.82 5.79
C GLY A 24 -16.12 -37.08 6.77
N TRP A 25 -16.49 -35.83 6.47
CA TRP A 25 -17.40 -35.00 7.27
C TRP A 25 -18.73 -34.79 6.55
N SER A 26 -19.82 -34.67 7.33
CA SER A 26 -21.12 -34.23 6.82
C SER A 26 -21.19 -32.72 6.79
N MET A 27 -21.06 -32.12 5.60
CA MET A 27 -20.94 -30.68 5.40
C MET A 27 -22.02 -30.11 4.46
N PRO A 28 -22.43 -28.84 4.61
CA PRO A 28 -23.41 -28.21 3.72
C PRO A 28 -22.79 -27.93 2.34
N VAL A 29 -23.30 -28.55 1.28
CA VAL A 29 -22.87 -28.24 -0.11
C VAL A 29 -23.48 -26.94 -0.61
N GLN A 30 -24.73 -26.66 -0.22
CA GLN A 30 -25.48 -25.43 -0.51
C GLN A 30 -26.64 -25.30 0.47
N TYR A 31 -27.15 -24.08 0.62
CA TYR A 31 -28.38 -23.74 1.33
C TYR A 31 -29.52 -23.50 0.32
N LYS A 32 -30.73 -23.21 0.82
CA LYS A 32 -31.94 -23.02 -0.01
C LYS A 32 -31.80 -21.93 -1.08
N THR A 33 -30.93 -20.95 -0.86
CA THR A 33 -30.64 -19.85 -1.81
C THR A 33 -29.85 -20.32 -3.04
N GLY A 34 -29.09 -21.42 -2.90
CA GLY A 34 -28.26 -21.99 -3.94
C GLY A 34 -26.91 -21.29 -4.14
N ILE A 35 -25.98 -22.03 -4.76
CA ILE A 35 -24.57 -21.66 -4.95
C ILE A 35 -24.39 -20.26 -5.57
N VAL A 36 -25.21 -19.90 -6.55
CA VAL A 36 -25.09 -18.61 -7.26
C VAL A 36 -25.36 -17.43 -6.32
N VAL A 37 -26.39 -17.52 -5.50
CA VAL A 37 -26.76 -16.43 -4.56
C VAL A 37 -25.73 -16.36 -3.44
N GLU A 38 -25.28 -17.50 -2.93
CA GLU A 38 -24.22 -17.59 -1.91
C GLU A 38 -22.91 -16.92 -2.38
N HIS A 39 -22.42 -17.28 -3.57
CA HIS A 39 -21.22 -16.66 -4.17
C HIS A 39 -21.37 -15.13 -4.28
N LEU A 40 -22.47 -14.67 -4.91
CA LEU A 40 -22.69 -13.25 -5.16
C LEU A 40 -22.90 -12.45 -3.87
N SER A 41 -23.46 -13.07 -2.83
CA SER A 41 -23.59 -12.48 -1.49
C SER A 41 -22.24 -12.25 -0.85
N THR A 42 -21.30 -13.19 -0.99
CA THR A 42 -19.93 -13.03 -0.50
C THR A 42 -19.23 -11.83 -1.16
N ARG A 43 -19.40 -11.66 -2.49
CA ARG A 43 -18.78 -10.59 -3.28
C ARG A 43 -19.32 -9.18 -3.00
N LYS A 44 -20.59 -9.08 -2.56
CA LYS A 44 -21.29 -7.79 -2.39
C LYS A 44 -21.56 -7.42 -0.93
N GLN A 45 -21.66 -8.42 -0.04
CA GLN A 45 -22.05 -8.26 1.36
C GLN A 45 -21.04 -9.00 2.26
N ALA A 46 -21.45 -10.09 2.91
CA ALA A 46 -20.58 -11.00 3.63
C ALA A 46 -21.11 -12.43 3.55
N GLY A 47 -20.20 -13.40 3.42
CA GLY A 47 -20.47 -14.82 3.54
C GLY A 47 -19.86 -15.39 4.82
N ALA A 48 -20.61 -16.23 5.54
CA ALA A 48 -20.15 -17.01 6.69
C ALA A 48 -20.00 -18.48 6.30
N PHE A 49 -18.85 -19.08 6.60
CA PHE A 49 -18.49 -20.44 6.23
C PHE A 49 -18.15 -21.24 7.49
N ASP A 50 -18.76 -22.43 7.64
CA ASP A 50 -18.29 -23.42 8.60
C ASP A 50 -17.09 -24.17 8.00
N VAL A 51 -15.91 -23.87 8.52
CA VAL A 51 -14.65 -24.55 8.16
C VAL A 51 -14.14 -25.42 9.31
N SER A 52 -15.02 -25.78 10.27
CA SER A 52 -14.71 -26.61 11.43
C SER A 52 -14.39 -28.08 11.10
N HIS A 53 -14.41 -28.47 9.83
CA HIS A 53 -13.94 -29.78 9.36
C HIS A 53 -12.41 -29.80 9.15
N MET A 54 -11.78 -28.63 8.97
CA MET A 54 -10.34 -28.51 8.79
C MET A 54 -9.56 -28.93 10.05
N GLY A 55 -8.42 -29.58 9.87
CA GLY A 55 -7.57 -30.04 10.96
C GLY A 55 -6.92 -28.88 11.68
N ARG A 56 -6.81 -28.98 13.00
CA ARG A 56 -6.47 -27.87 13.90
C ARG A 56 -5.47 -28.37 14.94
N LEU A 57 -4.19 -28.20 14.61
CA LEU A 57 -3.06 -28.80 15.35
C LEU A 57 -2.30 -27.73 16.15
N TRP A 58 -2.30 -27.86 17.47
CA TRP A 58 -1.62 -26.95 18.39
C TRP A 58 -0.21 -27.46 18.62
N VAL A 59 0.79 -26.63 18.34
CA VAL A 59 2.20 -26.97 18.48
C VAL A 59 2.83 -26.06 19.53
N SER A 60 3.41 -26.67 20.56
CA SER A 60 4.01 -25.96 21.70
C SER A 60 5.25 -26.70 22.24
N GLY A 61 5.96 -26.06 23.17
CA GLY A 61 7.22 -26.55 23.74
C GLY A 61 8.44 -25.80 23.21
N ASP A 62 9.56 -25.92 23.92
CA ASP A 62 10.84 -25.25 23.60
C ASP A 62 11.39 -25.61 22.20
N GLN A 63 11.01 -26.78 21.66
CA GLN A 63 11.38 -27.27 20.33
C GLN A 63 10.31 -27.07 19.26
N ALA A 64 9.20 -26.36 19.55
CA ALA A 64 8.15 -26.09 18.57
C ALA A 64 8.67 -25.37 17.32
N LEU A 65 9.45 -24.29 17.50
CA LEU A 65 9.99 -23.54 16.38
C LEU A 65 10.98 -24.36 15.52
N PRO A 66 12.03 -25.00 16.08
CA PRO A 66 12.90 -25.90 15.31
C PRO A 66 12.15 -27.02 14.58
N PHE A 67 11.12 -27.61 15.22
CA PHE A 67 10.27 -28.61 14.61
C PHE A 67 9.53 -28.05 13.39
N LEU A 68 8.83 -26.92 13.56
CA LEU A 68 8.09 -26.25 12.48
C LEU A 68 9.01 -25.81 11.33
N GLN A 69 10.22 -25.33 11.62
CA GLN A 69 11.22 -25.02 10.59
C GLN A 69 11.62 -26.24 9.76
N HIS A 70 11.62 -27.44 10.35
CA HIS A 70 12.01 -28.68 9.68
C HIS A 70 10.89 -29.29 8.83
N VAL A 71 9.65 -29.25 9.32
CA VAL A 71 8.51 -29.96 8.68
C VAL A 71 7.64 -29.09 7.78
N LEU A 72 7.82 -27.77 7.81
CA LEU A 72 7.08 -26.83 6.95
C LEU A 72 8.00 -26.16 5.94
N SER A 73 7.46 -25.75 4.78
CA SER A 73 8.24 -25.12 3.72
C SER A 73 8.50 -23.62 3.94
N ASN A 74 7.72 -22.94 4.78
CA ASN A 74 7.92 -21.51 5.07
C ASN A 74 8.76 -21.29 6.34
N ASN A 75 9.31 -20.09 6.50
CA ASN A 75 10.16 -19.73 7.62
C ASN A 75 9.33 -19.38 8.86
N ALA A 76 9.07 -20.35 9.74
CA ALA A 76 8.35 -20.16 10.99
C ALA A 76 9.06 -19.21 11.97
N ALA A 77 10.38 -19.01 11.83
CA ALA A 77 11.11 -18.06 12.67
C ALA A 77 10.83 -16.60 12.31
N ALA A 78 10.32 -16.33 11.10
CA ALA A 78 9.87 -15.00 10.68
C ALA A 78 8.58 -14.55 11.38
N LEU A 79 7.82 -15.50 11.93
CA LEU A 79 6.46 -15.29 12.42
C LEU A 79 6.46 -14.80 13.87
N GLU A 80 6.12 -13.53 14.08
CA GLU A 80 5.98 -12.94 15.42
C GLU A 80 4.57 -13.19 15.99
N PRO A 81 4.37 -13.08 17.32
CA PRO A 81 3.03 -13.10 17.91
C PRO A 81 2.13 -12.04 17.27
N GLY A 82 0.88 -12.39 16.97
CA GLY A 82 -0.04 -11.51 16.25
C GLY A 82 0.09 -11.61 14.72
N GLU A 83 0.78 -12.62 14.19
CA GLU A 83 0.91 -12.88 12.75
C GLU A 83 0.48 -14.31 12.38
N SER A 84 0.23 -14.52 11.08
CA SER A 84 0.05 -15.82 10.45
C SER A 84 0.80 -15.91 9.12
N GLN A 85 0.96 -17.11 8.59
CA GLN A 85 1.53 -17.31 7.26
C GLN A 85 1.00 -18.57 6.59
N TYR A 86 0.89 -18.51 5.26
CA TYR A 86 0.65 -19.66 4.42
C TYR A 86 1.94 -20.48 4.23
N THR A 87 1.83 -21.80 4.27
CA THR A 87 2.97 -22.72 4.16
C THR A 87 2.53 -24.03 3.50
N MET A 88 3.47 -24.86 3.07
CA MET A 88 3.21 -26.24 2.67
C MET A 88 3.77 -27.20 3.71
N ILE A 89 3.21 -28.41 3.76
CA ILE A 89 3.82 -29.60 4.34
C ILE A 89 4.44 -30.38 3.17
N PRO A 90 5.77 -30.29 2.93
CA PRO A 90 6.39 -30.91 1.77
C PRO A 90 6.70 -32.40 1.99
N GLU A 91 6.71 -33.16 0.91
CA GLU A 91 7.33 -34.48 0.84
C GLU A 91 8.78 -34.36 0.32
N GLU A 92 9.62 -35.37 0.55
CA GLU A 92 11.03 -35.37 0.11
C GLU A 92 11.21 -35.21 -1.42
N SER A 93 10.20 -35.63 -2.20
CA SER A 93 10.15 -35.49 -3.66
C SER A 93 9.89 -34.04 -4.12
N GLY A 94 9.55 -33.13 -3.21
CA GLY A 94 9.12 -31.76 -3.51
C GLY A 94 7.66 -31.64 -3.94
N GLY A 95 6.84 -32.69 -3.73
CA GLY A 95 5.37 -32.62 -3.77
C GLY A 95 4.79 -32.09 -2.46
N ALA A 96 3.55 -31.61 -2.48
CA ALA A 96 2.82 -31.22 -1.28
C ALA A 96 2.11 -32.44 -0.67
N LEU A 97 2.42 -32.75 0.59
CA LEU A 97 1.58 -33.59 1.43
C LEU A 97 0.23 -32.90 1.66
N ASP A 98 0.30 -31.61 2.02
CA ASP A 98 -0.82 -30.69 2.17
C ASP A 98 -0.34 -29.23 2.06
N ASP A 99 -1.27 -28.30 1.82
CA ASP A 99 -1.08 -26.88 2.12
C ASP A 99 -1.71 -26.51 3.47
N ALA A 100 -1.15 -25.50 4.14
CA ALA A 100 -1.56 -25.16 5.50
C ALA A 100 -1.40 -23.67 5.82
N TYR A 101 -2.07 -23.24 6.88
CA TYR A 101 -1.82 -21.95 7.52
C TYR A 101 -1.25 -22.14 8.92
N LEU A 102 -0.15 -21.46 9.21
CA LEU A 102 0.47 -21.39 10.53
C LEU A 102 0.10 -20.05 11.19
N TYR A 103 -0.61 -20.11 12.31
CA TYR A 103 -0.98 -18.94 13.11
C TYR A 103 -0.14 -18.88 14.39
N ARG A 104 0.25 -17.67 14.80
CA ARG A 104 0.91 -17.43 16.09
C ARG A 104 0.13 -16.36 16.86
N PHE A 105 -0.88 -16.79 17.62
CA PHE A 105 -1.72 -15.88 18.40
C PHE A 105 -1.04 -15.36 19.66
N THR A 106 -0.17 -16.18 20.27
CA THR A 106 0.58 -15.86 21.50
C THR A 106 2.05 -16.29 21.34
N GLU A 107 2.90 -15.99 22.32
CA GLU A 107 4.33 -16.31 22.26
C GLU A 107 4.64 -17.81 22.30
N ASP A 108 3.85 -18.58 23.06
CA ASP A 108 4.17 -19.95 23.48
C ASP A 108 3.53 -21.06 22.63
N GLU A 109 2.55 -20.74 21.77
CA GLU A 109 1.85 -21.72 20.93
C GLU A 109 1.71 -21.27 19.49
N TYR A 110 1.75 -22.26 18.60
CA TYR A 110 1.40 -22.15 17.19
C TYR A 110 0.16 -22.97 16.91
N VAL A 111 -0.66 -22.52 15.97
CA VAL A 111 -1.81 -23.28 15.47
C VAL A 111 -1.61 -23.54 13.99
N LEU A 112 -1.44 -24.79 13.61
CA LEU A 112 -1.35 -25.22 12.22
C LEU A 112 -2.73 -25.73 11.78
N VAL A 113 -3.32 -25.05 10.80
CA VAL A 113 -4.60 -25.45 10.19
C VAL A 113 -4.31 -26.15 8.87
N VAL A 114 -4.80 -27.39 8.75
CA VAL A 114 -4.58 -28.31 7.61
C VAL A 114 -5.91 -28.72 6.97
N ASN A 115 -5.91 -29.20 5.73
CA ASN A 115 -7.12 -29.60 5.04
C ASN A 115 -7.79 -30.83 5.69
N ALA A 116 -9.12 -30.86 5.63
CA ALA A 116 -9.92 -31.86 6.34
C ALA A 116 -9.60 -33.31 5.92
N SER A 117 -9.45 -33.56 4.61
CA SER A 117 -9.16 -34.89 4.08
C SER A 117 -7.76 -35.40 4.45
N ASN A 118 -6.84 -34.50 4.78
CA ASN A 118 -5.44 -34.82 5.05
C ASN A 118 -5.11 -34.86 6.55
N ARG A 119 -5.95 -34.29 7.43
CA ARG A 119 -5.75 -34.21 8.90
C ARG A 119 -5.01 -35.40 9.52
N ILE A 120 -5.52 -36.62 9.32
CA ILE A 120 -4.94 -37.83 9.91
C ILE A 120 -3.58 -38.17 9.31
N ARG A 121 -3.43 -38.02 7.99
CA ARG A 121 -2.16 -38.24 7.26
C ARG A 121 -1.12 -37.20 7.66
N ASP A 122 -1.50 -35.93 7.77
CA ASP A 122 -0.62 -34.83 8.17
C ASP A 122 -0.16 -35.02 9.60
N LEU A 123 -1.07 -35.31 10.53
CA LEU A 123 -0.73 -35.59 11.93
C LEU A 123 0.23 -36.78 12.03
N ALA A 124 -0.01 -37.88 11.31
CA ALA A 124 0.88 -39.03 11.29
C ALA A 124 2.28 -38.66 10.74
N HIS A 125 2.34 -37.88 9.67
CA HIS A 125 3.59 -37.40 9.09
C HIS A 125 4.36 -36.52 10.09
N LEU A 126 3.70 -35.53 10.67
CA LEU A 126 4.30 -34.62 11.67
C LEU A 126 4.80 -35.38 12.91
N VAL A 127 4.00 -36.32 13.43
CA VAL A 127 4.37 -37.15 14.58
C VAL A 127 5.55 -38.07 14.28
N SER A 128 5.76 -38.48 13.02
CA SER A 128 6.91 -39.30 12.64
C SER A 128 8.26 -38.63 12.90
N PHE A 129 8.30 -37.29 12.89
CA PHE A 129 9.50 -36.50 13.21
C PHE A 129 9.67 -36.22 14.71
N ARG A 130 8.67 -36.50 15.55
CA ARG A 130 8.68 -36.16 16.98
C ARG A 130 9.88 -36.73 17.73
N SER A 131 10.40 -37.90 17.34
CA SER A 131 11.59 -38.50 17.94
C SER A 131 12.86 -37.65 17.81
N ARG A 132 12.93 -36.77 16.79
CA ARG A 132 14.01 -35.80 16.59
C ARG A 132 13.84 -34.53 17.42
N PHE A 133 12.65 -34.29 17.96
CA PHE A 133 12.26 -33.10 18.72
C PHE A 133 11.51 -33.50 20.00
N PRO A 134 12.16 -34.18 20.96
CA PRO A 134 11.50 -34.83 22.10
C PRO A 134 10.63 -33.90 22.96
N ASN A 135 10.91 -32.59 22.97
CA ASN A 135 10.18 -31.61 23.77
C ASN A 135 9.08 -30.85 22.99
N VAL A 136 8.77 -31.26 21.75
CA VAL A 136 7.60 -30.74 21.04
C VAL A 136 6.32 -31.45 21.47
N SER A 137 5.27 -30.68 21.73
CA SER A 137 3.91 -31.16 21.93
C SER A 137 3.05 -30.79 20.73
N ILE A 138 2.33 -31.78 20.19
CA ILE A 138 1.36 -31.61 19.11
C ILE A 138 0.02 -32.13 19.61
N GLU A 139 -0.98 -31.26 19.69
CA GLU A 139 -2.34 -31.60 20.13
C GLU A 139 -3.34 -31.32 19.00
N ASP A 140 -4.08 -32.33 18.55
CA ASP A 140 -5.20 -32.14 17.64
C ASP A 140 -6.44 -31.66 18.42
N ARG A 141 -6.82 -30.39 18.23
CA ARG A 141 -8.00 -29.76 18.86
C ARG A 141 -9.18 -29.61 17.90
N THR A 142 -9.17 -30.31 16.76
CA THR A 142 -10.23 -30.28 15.73
C THR A 142 -11.62 -30.53 16.31
N HIS A 143 -11.77 -31.49 17.22
CA HIS A 143 -13.07 -31.82 17.83
C HIS A 143 -13.42 -30.97 19.07
N ARG A 144 -12.48 -30.15 19.57
CA ARG A 144 -12.69 -29.28 20.75
C ARG A 144 -13.02 -27.84 20.36
N THR A 145 -12.69 -27.46 19.14
CA THR A 145 -12.82 -26.10 18.62
C THR A 145 -13.66 -26.08 17.35
N ALA A 146 -14.27 -24.94 17.07
CA ALA A 146 -14.91 -24.62 15.81
C ALA A 146 -14.09 -23.57 15.05
N MET A 147 -14.24 -23.53 13.73
CA MET A 147 -13.62 -22.52 12.90
C MET A 147 -14.63 -21.93 11.91
N ILE A 148 -14.82 -20.62 11.98
CA ILE A 148 -15.80 -19.88 11.18
C ILE A 148 -15.05 -18.85 10.35
N SER A 149 -15.28 -18.85 9.03
CA SER A 149 -14.74 -17.82 8.14
C SER A 149 -15.84 -16.81 7.81
N VAL A 150 -15.55 -15.51 7.90
CA VAL A 150 -16.45 -14.43 7.49
C VAL A 150 -15.75 -13.58 6.45
N GLN A 151 -16.24 -13.60 5.21
CA GLN A 151 -15.56 -13.06 4.03
C GLN A 151 -16.46 -12.10 3.28
N GLY A 152 -15.94 -10.94 2.89
CA GLY A 152 -16.65 -9.96 2.06
C GLY A 152 -16.64 -8.53 2.62
N PRO A 153 -17.10 -7.55 1.82
CA PRO A 153 -17.16 -6.13 2.17
C PRO A 153 -17.67 -5.79 3.57
N HIS A 154 -18.65 -6.52 4.08
CA HIS A 154 -19.29 -6.25 5.39
C HIS A 154 -18.73 -7.08 6.54
N ALA A 155 -17.74 -7.95 6.29
CA ALA A 155 -17.20 -8.87 7.30
C ALA A 155 -16.66 -8.13 8.52
N LYS A 156 -15.92 -7.03 8.30
CA LYS A 156 -15.40 -6.17 9.37
C LYS A 156 -16.51 -5.68 10.30
N THR A 157 -17.49 -4.96 9.76
CA THR A 157 -18.59 -4.37 10.53
C THR A 157 -19.43 -5.42 11.26
N ILE A 158 -19.60 -6.60 10.67
CA ILE A 158 -20.29 -7.71 11.35
C ILE A 158 -19.52 -8.15 12.59
N LEU A 159 -18.20 -8.31 12.50
CA LEU A 159 -17.39 -8.77 13.63
C LEU A 159 -17.20 -7.70 14.71
N GLU A 160 -17.08 -6.43 14.33
CA GLU A 160 -17.06 -5.31 15.28
C GLU A 160 -18.33 -5.24 16.14
N HIS A 161 -19.49 -5.59 15.57
CA HIS A 161 -20.75 -5.66 16.32
C HIS A 161 -20.96 -6.99 17.05
N ALA A 162 -20.35 -8.08 16.57
CA ALA A 162 -20.52 -9.40 17.17
C ALA A 162 -19.66 -9.59 18.42
N LEU A 163 -18.44 -9.04 18.44
CA LEU A 163 -17.44 -9.29 19.48
C LEU A 163 -17.42 -8.19 20.53
N GLU A 164 -17.13 -8.55 21.79
CA GLU A 164 -17.33 -7.70 22.96
C GLU A 164 -16.12 -6.82 23.29
N SER A 165 -14.91 -7.35 23.16
CA SER A 165 -13.66 -6.65 23.48
C SER A 165 -12.47 -7.16 22.67
N GLY A 166 -11.39 -6.39 22.65
CA GLY A 166 -10.22 -6.58 21.78
C GLY A 166 -10.33 -5.79 20.48
N THR A 167 -9.35 -5.94 19.59
CA THR A 167 -9.29 -5.23 18.32
C THR A 167 -9.13 -6.20 17.16
N LEU A 168 -9.82 -5.96 16.05
CA LEU A 168 -9.60 -6.74 14.82
C LEU A 168 -8.17 -6.54 14.30
N PRO A 169 -7.56 -7.58 13.69
CA PRO A 169 -6.20 -7.51 13.20
C PRO A 169 -6.14 -6.81 11.83
N GLU A 170 -6.22 -5.49 11.82
CA GLU A 170 -6.36 -4.65 10.63
C GLU A 170 -5.25 -3.59 10.49
N PRO A 171 -5.06 -2.99 9.29
CA PRO A 171 -5.62 -3.36 7.99
C PRO A 171 -4.80 -4.43 7.24
N ILE A 172 -3.77 -4.99 7.90
CA ILE A 172 -2.73 -5.80 7.25
C ILE A 172 -3.17 -7.28 7.23
N LYS A 173 -3.20 -7.89 6.03
CA LYS A 173 -3.46 -9.33 5.87
C LYS A 173 -2.45 -10.18 6.67
N ASN A 174 -2.88 -11.37 7.08
CA ASN A 174 -2.08 -12.31 7.89
C ASN A 174 -1.66 -11.76 9.26
N ARG A 175 -2.42 -10.80 9.79
CA ARG A 175 -2.34 -10.43 11.21
C ARG A 175 -3.38 -11.22 11.99
N THR A 176 -3.07 -11.45 13.25
CA THR A 176 -3.95 -12.13 14.21
C THR A 176 -4.13 -11.27 15.46
N SER A 177 -5.24 -11.48 16.14
CA SER A 177 -5.52 -10.86 17.43
C SER A 177 -6.37 -11.79 18.29
N LEU A 178 -6.50 -11.41 19.56
CA LEU A 178 -7.40 -12.04 20.51
C LEU A 178 -8.54 -11.06 20.81
N MET A 179 -9.76 -11.56 20.72
CA MET A 179 -10.99 -10.83 21.06
C MET A 179 -11.83 -11.66 22.02
N THR A 180 -12.96 -11.14 22.49
CA THR A 180 -13.87 -11.87 23.37
C THR A 180 -15.30 -11.96 22.83
N PHE A 181 -15.96 -13.07 23.10
CA PHE A 181 -17.39 -13.28 22.88
C PHE A 181 -17.96 -14.15 24.01
N HIS A 182 -19.02 -13.68 24.66
CA HIS A 182 -19.59 -14.28 25.87
C HIS A 182 -18.52 -14.56 26.95
N GLY A 183 -17.59 -13.62 27.13
CA GLY A 183 -16.48 -13.76 28.10
C GLY A 183 -15.43 -14.84 27.76
N LYS A 184 -15.48 -15.43 26.55
CA LYS A 184 -14.54 -16.44 26.07
C LYS A 184 -13.64 -15.86 24.99
N THR A 185 -12.42 -16.39 24.88
CA THR A 185 -11.44 -15.95 23.89
C THR A 185 -11.82 -16.39 22.47
N VAL A 186 -11.82 -15.44 21.54
CA VAL A 186 -11.95 -15.65 20.10
C VAL A 186 -10.60 -15.33 19.46
N ARG A 187 -10.01 -16.32 18.81
CA ARG A 187 -8.77 -16.15 18.02
C ARG A 187 -9.17 -15.67 16.63
N VAL A 188 -8.80 -14.44 16.28
CA VAL A 188 -9.19 -13.80 15.02
C VAL A 188 -7.97 -13.68 14.12
N ALA A 189 -8.09 -14.07 12.85
CA ALA A 189 -7.05 -13.90 11.85
C ALA A 189 -7.58 -13.21 10.60
N ARG A 190 -6.83 -12.26 10.05
CA ARG A 190 -7.14 -11.60 8.77
C ARG A 190 -6.64 -12.45 7.60
N THR A 191 -7.27 -13.61 7.45
CA THR A 191 -7.00 -14.63 6.43
C THR A 191 -8.30 -15.00 5.70
N GLY A 192 -8.20 -15.78 4.62
CA GLY A 192 -9.38 -16.19 3.87
C GLY A 192 -9.04 -16.95 2.60
N TYR A 193 -10.05 -17.66 2.09
CA TYR A 193 -9.93 -18.59 0.96
C TYR A 193 -10.94 -18.27 -0.17
N THR A 194 -11.26 -16.98 -0.35
CA THR A 194 -12.29 -16.52 -1.31
C THR A 194 -11.78 -15.46 -2.29
N GLY A 195 -10.58 -14.92 -2.06
CA GLY A 195 -10.05 -13.77 -2.80
C GLY A 195 -10.65 -12.42 -2.40
N GLU A 196 -11.55 -12.38 -1.40
CA GLU A 196 -12.04 -11.11 -0.85
C GLU A 196 -10.89 -10.27 -0.27
N PRO A 197 -10.92 -8.94 -0.42
CA PRO A 197 -9.95 -8.06 0.21
C PRO A 197 -10.15 -7.97 1.72
N ILE A 198 -11.39 -8.09 2.19
CA ILE A 198 -11.80 -8.04 3.60
C ILE A 198 -12.37 -9.40 3.99
N GLY A 199 -11.76 -10.01 5.00
CA GLY A 199 -12.16 -11.33 5.47
C GLY A 199 -11.37 -11.75 6.70
N PHE A 200 -12.01 -12.57 7.52
CA PHE A 200 -11.50 -13.03 8.80
C PHE A 200 -11.81 -14.51 9.01
N GLU A 201 -10.95 -15.18 9.75
CA GLU A 201 -11.16 -16.53 10.26
C GLU A 201 -11.11 -16.52 11.78
N LEU A 202 -12.10 -17.18 12.39
CA LEU A 202 -12.32 -17.22 13.83
C LEU A 202 -12.12 -18.64 14.31
N ILE A 203 -11.27 -18.84 15.31
CA ILE A 203 -11.15 -20.11 16.03
C ILE A 203 -11.71 -19.90 17.44
N VAL A 204 -12.69 -20.72 17.80
CA VAL A 204 -13.42 -20.65 19.08
C VAL A 204 -13.59 -22.03 19.70
N ASP A 205 -13.81 -22.08 21.00
CA ASP A 205 -14.25 -23.30 21.66
C ASP A 205 -15.68 -23.68 21.23
N ASN A 206 -15.99 -24.97 21.22
CA ASN A 206 -17.28 -25.47 20.72
C ASN A 206 -18.50 -24.95 21.50
N ASP A 207 -18.35 -24.63 22.79
CA ASP A 207 -19.44 -24.20 23.66
C ASP A 207 -20.05 -22.84 23.25
N ILE A 208 -19.30 -21.99 22.54
CA ILE A 208 -19.77 -20.69 22.03
C ILE A 208 -20.01 -20.65 20.52
N ALA A 209 -19.67 -21.71 19.79
CA ALA A 209 -19.64 -21.71 18.33
C ALA A 209 -21.02 -21.44 17.70
N SER A 210 -22.07 -22.16 18.12
CA SER A 210 -23.43 -21.99 17.59
C SER A 210 -24.00 -20.59 17.90
N ALA A 211 -23.72 -20.05 19.09
CA ALA A 211 -24.15 -18.70 19.48
C ALA A 211 -23.46 -17.62 18.63
N LEU A 212 -22.16 -17.77 18.38
CA LEU A 212 -21.39 -16.87 17.53
C LEU A 212 -21.87 -16.95 16.07
N TRP A 213 -22.02 -18.16 15.53
CA TRP A 213 -22.55 -18.41 14.18
C TRP A 213 -23.92 -17.74 13.98
N THR A 214 -24.87 -17.99 14.88
CA THR A 214 -26.20 -17.38 14.85
C THR A 214 -26.13 -15.85 14.91
N THR A 215 -25.23 -15.29 15.73
CA THR A 215 -25.05 -13.84 15.84
C THR A 215 -24.51 -13.23 14.54
N ILE A 216 -23.50 -13.86 13.93
CA ILE A 216 -22.92 -13.44 12.65
C ILE A 216 -23.99 -13.44 11.54
N LEU A 217 -24.81 -14.49 11.44
CA LEU A 217 -25.89 -14.56 10.45
C LEU A 217 -26.96 -13.50 10.71
N ARG A 218 -27.35 -13.29 11.97
CA ARG A 218 -28.33 -12.25 12.36
C ARG A 218 -27.85 -10.84 12.02
N LEU A 219 -26.54 -10.59 12.07
CA LEU A 219 -25.92 -9.32 11.68
C LEU A 219 -25.77 -9.14 10.17
N GLY A 220 -26.22 -10.10 9.36
CA GLY A 220 -26.36 -9.97 7.91
C GLY A 220 -25.38 -10.78 7.07
N ALA A 221 -24.58 -11.67 7.67
CA ALA A 221 -23.80 -12.63 6.88
C ALA A 221 -24.73 -13.68 6.25
N CYS A 222 -24.44 -14.06 5.00
CA CYS A 222 -25.12 -15.15 4.31
C CYS A 222 -24.39 -16.48 4.62
N PRO A 223 -25.07 -17.57 5.02
CA PRO A 223 -24.41 -18.86 5.21
C PRO A 223 -24.00 -19.44 3.84
N ILE A 224 -22.74 -19.87 3.71
CA ILE A 224 -22.15 -20.29 2.43
C ILE A 224 -21.76 -21.76 2.47
N GLY A 225 -22.21 -22.54 1.49
CA GLY A 225 -21.91 -23.95 1.33
C GLY A 225 -20.64 -24.21 0.52
N LEU A 226 -20.22 -25.48 0.49
CA LEU A 226 -19.01 -25.92 -0.20
C LEU A 226 -19.01 -25.62 -1.70
N GLY A 227 -20.17 -25.66 -2.36
CA GLY A 227 -20.27 -25.37 -3.79
C GLY A 227 -19.92 -23.91 -4.12
N ALA A 228 -20.41 -22.97 -3.31
CA ALA A 228 -20.04 -21.55 -3.47
C ALA A 228 -18.59 -21.30 -3.05
N ARG A 229 -18.10 -21.93 -1.98
CA ARG A 229 -16.67 -21.90 -1.61
C ARG A 229 -15.76 -22.33 -2.78
N ASP A 230 -16.11 -23.40 -3.48
CA ASP A 230 -15.33 -23.89 -4.64
C ASP A 230 -15.34 -22.88 -5.81
N THR A 231 -16.47 -22.23 -6.09
CA THR A 231 -16.50 -21.18 -7.12
C THR A 231 -15.69 -19.93 -6.73
N LEU A 232 -15.72 -19.53 -5.45
CA LEU A 232 -15.00 -18.36 -4.95
C LEU A 232 -13.48 -18.57 -4.96
N ARG A 233 -13.00 -19.72 -4.48
CA ARG A 233 -11.57 -20.08 -4.49
C ARG A 233 -11.05 -20.22 -5.92
N LEU A 234 -11.86 -20.80 -6.81
CA LEU A 234 -11.49 -20.95 -8.22
C LEU A 234 -11.33 -19.60 -8.91
N GLU A 235 -12.26 -18.67 -8.64
CA GLU A 235 -12.19 -17.31 -9.15
C GLU A 235 -10.97 -16.55 -8.61
N ALA A 236 -10.58 -16.81 -7.36
CA ALA A 236 -9.37 -16.27 -6.75
C ALA A 236 -8.08 -17.01 -7.18
N SER A 237 -8.20 -18.05 -8.03
CA SER A 237 -7.10 -18.93 -8.44
C SER A 237 -6.36 -19.60 -7.27
N LEU A 238 -7.09 -19.95 -6.20
CA LEU A 238 -6.54 -20.63 -5.03
C LEU A 238 -6.55 -22.16 -5.23
N PRO A 239 -5.46 -22.87 -4.87
CA PRO A 239 -5.30 -24.30 -5.09
C PRO A 239 -6.14 -25.10 -4.11
N LEU A 240 -6.72 -26.21 -4.56
CA LEU A 240 -7.35 -27.20 -3.68
C LEU A 240 -6.55 -28.51 -3.72
N TYR A 241 -6.31 -29.11 -2.55
CA TYR A 241 -5.66 -30.42 -2.48
C TYR A 241 -6.46 -31.49 -3.24
N GLY A 242 -5.76 -32.34 -4.00
CA GLY A 242 -6.35 -33.32 -4.90
C GLY A 242 -6.69 -32.77 -6.30
N HIS A 243 -6.51 -31.46 -6.51
CA HIS A 243 -6.73 -30.80 -7.80
C HIS A 243 -5.47 -30.10 -8.31
N GLU A 244 -5.02 -29.06 -7.60
CA GLU A 244 -3.82 -28.29 -7.96
C GLU A 244 -2.57 -28.74 -7.18
N LEU A 245 -2.77 -29.57 -6.14
CA LEU A 245 -1.74 -30.18 -5.31
C LEU A 245 -2.05 -31.68 -5.17
N GLY A 246 -1.02 -32.50 -4.91
CA GLY A 246 -1.13 -33.96 -4.86
C GLY A 246 -0.65 -34.61 -6.14
N THR A 247 -1.43 -35.53 -6.72
CA THR A 247 -1.08 -36.24 -7.96
C THR A 247 -1.91 -35.74 -9.13
N ASP A 248 -1.30 -35.70 -10.30
CA ASP A 248 -1.98 -35.39 -11.54
C ASP A 248 -2.80 -36.58 -12.09
N PRO A 249 -3.63 -36.37 -13.13
CA PRO A 249 -4.40 -37.45 -13.77
C PRO A 249 -3.55 -38.58 -14.39
N GLU A 250 -2.25 -38.35 -14.61
CA GLU A 250 -1.31 -39.37 -15.08
C GLU A 250 -0.65 -40.12 -13.91
N GLY A 251 -1.01 -39.81 -12.66
CA GLY A 251 -0.49 -40.41 -11.43
C GLY A 251 0.87 -39.85 -10.98
N SER A 252 1.37 -38.81 -11.63
CA SER A 252 2.63 -38.15 -11.26
C SER A 252 2.40 -37.12 -10.16
N VAL A 253 3.37 -36.94 -9.27
CA VAL A 253 3.30 -35.91 -8.23
C VAL A 253 3.38 -34.52 -8.86
N ILE A 254 2.45 -33.64 -8.50
CA ILE A 254 2.48 -32.23 -8.90
C ILE A 254 3.54 -31.51 -8.07
N PRO A 255 4.58 -30.91 -8.69
CA PRO A 255 5.59 -30.15 -7.97
C PRO A 255 4.98 -28.96 -7.21
N ILE A 256 5.44 -28.65 -5.98
CA ILE A 256 4.92 -27.52 -5.20
C ILE A 256 4.99 -26.20 -6.00
N PHE A 257 6.11 -25.93 -6.69
CA PHE A 257 6.26 -24.72 -7.50
C PHE A 257 5.39 -24.68 -8.77
N ALA A 258 4.67 -25.76 -9.10
CA ALA A 258 3.62 -25.69 -10.13
C ALA A 258 2.48 -24.79 -9.67
N CYS A 259 2.25 -24.68 -8.35
CA CYS A 259 1.32 -23.73 -7.77
C CYS A 259 1.97 -22.34 -7.63
N PRO A 260 1.37 -21.26 -8.18
CA PRO A 260 1.90 -19.90 -8.06
C PRO A 260 2.04 -19.39 -6.62
N LEU A 261 1.33 -19.96 -5.64
CA LEU A 261 1.45 -19.58 -4.22
C LEU A 261 2.74 -20.08 -3.57
N ALA A 262 3.45 -21.03 -4.17
CA ALA A 262 4.72 -21.56 -3.65
C ALA A 262 5.77 -20.46 -3.41
N LYS A 263 5.78 -19.41 -4.24
CA LYS A 263 6.70 -18.26 -4.08
C LYS A 263 6.55 -17.52 -2.75
N PHE A 264 5.41 -17.66 -2.08
CA PHE A 264 5.15 -17.09 -0.76
C PHE A 264 5.22 -18.15 0.36
N ALA A 265 4.98 -19.41 0.02
CA ALA A 265 4.90 -20.53 0.96
C ALA A 265 6.24 -21.24 1.20
N VAL A 266 7.23 -21.03 0.32
CA VAL A 266 8.55 -21.67 0.40
C VAL A 266 9.63 -20.63 0.68
N SER A 267 10.38 -20.81 1.76
CA SER A 267 11.53 -19.99 2.11
C SER A 267 12.83 -20.77 1.98
N PHE A 268 13.82 -20.14 1.36
CA PHE A 268 15.20 -20.61 1.31
C PHE A 268 16.14 -19.75 2.16
N SER A 269 15.59 -18.99 3.13
CA SER A 269 16.42 -18.21 4.06
C SER A 269 17.46 -19.11 4.72
N PRO A 270 18.73 -18.65 4.85
CA PRO A 270 19.72 -19.36 5.63
C PRO A 270 19.28 -19.67 7.05
N LEU A 271 18.47 -18.79 7.68
CA LEU A 271 17.94 -19.00 9.04
C LEU A 271 16.91 -20.12 9.13
N LYS A 272 16.29 -20.51 8.01
CA LYS A 272 15.38 -21.66 7.98
C LYS A 272 16.11 -22.99 8.19
N GLY A 273 17.38 -23.06 7.78
CA GLY A 273 18.17 -24.28 7.88
C GLY A 273 17.70 -25.37 6.91
N ASP A 274 17.86 -26.63 7.30
CA ASP A 274 17.48 -27.80 6.51
C ASP A 274 16.07 -28.30 6.86
N PHE A 275 15.31 -28.73 5.87
CA PHE A 275 13.91 -29.10 6.00
C PHE A 275 13.50 -30.13 4.95
N VAL A 276 12.41 -30.84 5.21
CA VAL A 276 11.91 -31.93 4.33
C VAL A 276 11.72 -31.42 2.90
N GLY A 277 12.28 -32.14 1.92
CA GLY A 277 12.13 -31.80 0.50
C GLY A 277 12.89 -30.55 0.01
N LYS A 278 13.74 -29.92 0.85
CA LYS A 278 14.48 -28.69 0.49
C LYS A 278 15.24 -28.80 -0.83
N ALA A 279 15.96 -29.91 -1.05
CA ALA A 279 16.76 -30.11 -2.26
C ALA A 279 15.89 -30.16 -3.52
N ALA A 280 14.79 -30.91 -3.49
CA ALA A 280 13.85 -30.99 -4.61
C ALA A 280 13.20 -29.62 -4.89
N LEU A 281 12.78 -28.91 -3.85
CA LEU A 281 12.20 -27.57 -3.97
C LEU A 281 13.20 -26.54 -4.52
N GLN A 282 14.49 -26.66 -4.20
CA GLN A 282 15.52 -25.78 -4.77
C GLN A 282 15.61 -25.96 -6.29
N HIS A 283 15.60 -27.20 -6.78
CA HIS A 283 15.61 -27.47 -8.23
C HIS A 283 14.35 -26.94 -8.91
N GLN A 284 13.17 -27.15 -8.31
CA GLN A 284 11.92 -26.59 -8.82
C GLN A 284 11.94 -25.05 -8.86
N PHE A 285 12.54 -24.40 -7.85
CA PHE A 285 12.65 -22.95 -7.78
C PHE A 285 13.56 -22.37 -8.88
N GLU A 286 14.65 -23.06 -9.25
CA GLU A 286 15.50 -22.65 -10.37
C GLU A 286 14.74 -22.66 -11.70
N ASP A 287 13.97 -23.73 -11.97
CA ASP A 287 13.10 -23.79 -13.16
C ASP A 287 12.00 -22.73 -13.11
N PHE A 288 11.37 -22.53 -11.95
CA PHE A 288 10.38 -21.46 -11.76
C PHE A 288 10.95 -20.08 -12.08
N LYS A 289 12.16 -19.75 -11.62
CA LYS A 289 12.85 -18.50 -12.00
C LYS A 289 13.05 -18.42 -13.51
N ALA A 290 13.47 -19.50 -14.15
CA ALA A 290 13.65 -19.52 -15.60
C ALA A 290 12.32 -19.26 -16.35
N ILE A 291 11.22 -19.85 -15.91
CA ILE A 291 9.87 -19.65 -16.46
C ILE A 291 9.42 -18.19 -16.30
N VAL A 292 9.56 -17.61 -15.10
CA VAL A 292 9.19 -16.22 -14.82
C VAL A 292 10.01 -15.24 -15.67
N HIS A 293 11.29 -15.54 -15.89
CA HIS A 293 12.17 -14.78 -16.80
C HIS A 293 11.96 -15.12 -18.29
N GLN A 294 10.93 -15.90 -18.62
CA GLN A 294 10.56 -16.30 -19.98
C GLN A 294 11.72 -16.95 -20.76
N LYS A 295 12.64 -17.62 -20.06
CA LYS A 295 13.72 -18.38 -20.68
C LYS A 295 13.14 -19.62 -21.34
N SER A 296 13.73 -20.05 -22.45
CA SER A 296 13.40 -21.34 -23.06
C SER A 296 14.20 -22.46 -22.38
N GLY A 297 13.57 -23.61 -22.15
CA GLY A 297 14.24 -24.77 -21.58
C GLY A 297 13.30 -25.95 -21.41
N PRO A 298 13.82 -27.15 -21.11
CA PRO A 298 13.01 -28.33 -20.85
C PRO A 298 12.30 -28.29 -19.49
N PHE A 299 12.70 -27.37 -18.59
CA PHE A 299 12.18 -27.23 -17.21
C PHE A 299 12.02 -28.59 -16.51
N ALA A 300 13.12 -29.33 -16.39
CA ALA A 300 13.10 -30.76 -16.04
C ALA A 300 12.41 -31.07 -14.70
N HIS A 301 12.44 -30.14 -13.75
CA HIS A 301 11.83 -30.26 -12.43
C HIS A 301 10.48 -29.56 -12.33
N LEU A 302 10.15 -28.72 -13.31
CA LEU A 302 8.88 -28.00 -13.40
C LEU A 302 8.34 -27.97 -14.84
N PRO A 303 8.03 -29.14 -15.45
CA PRO A 303 7.63 -29.21 -16.86
C PRO A 303 6.23 -28.63 -17.11
N ARG A 304 5.41 -28.55 -16.06
CA ARG A 304 4.06 -27.99 -16.10
C ARG A 304 3.84 -27.06 -14.88
N VAL A 305 3.02 -26.02 -15.06
CA VAL A 305 2.60 -25.08 -14.01
C VAL A 305 1.08 -24.87 -14.05
N ILE A 306 0.50 -24.58 -12.90
CA ILE A 306 -0.92 -24.23 -12.77
C ILE A 306 -1.15 -22.82 -13.29
N ARG A 307 -2.10 -22.66 -14.22
CA ARG A 307 -2.48 -21.38 -14.81
C ARG A 307 -3.98 -21.17 -14.82
N PRO A 308 -4.46 -19.92 -14.65
CA PRO A 308 -5.86 -19.59 -14.86
C PRO A 308 -6.22 -19.67 -16.36
N VAL A 309 -7.35 -20.29 -16.67
CA VAL A 309 -7.88 -20.45 -18.03
C VAL A 309 -9.33 -20.00 -18.08
N ALA A 310 -9.67 -19.16 -19.07
CA ALA A 310 -11.03 -18.71 -19.33
C ALA A 310 -11.52 -19.27 -20.66
N LEU A 311 -12.74 -19.81 -20.70
CA LEU A 311 -13.33 -20.32 -21.94
C LEU A 311 -13.88 -19.16 -22.77
N ILE A 312 -13.55 -19.13 -24.07
CA ILE A 312 -14.07 -18.14 -25.03
C ILE A 312 -15.40 -18.63 -25.61
N ASP A 313 -15.42 -19.88 -26.03
CA ASP A 313 -16.60 -20.53 -26.61
C ASP A 313 -17.65 -20.90 -25.55
N LYS A 314 -18.84 -21.32 -26.01
CA LYS A 314 -19.86 -21.90 -25.15
C LYS A 314 -19.42 -23.27 -24.62
N GLY A 315 -19.52 -23.47 -23.31
CA GLY A 315 -19.22 -24.73 -22.64
C GLY A 315 -18.98 -24.54 -21.15
N VAL A 316 -18.59 -25.61 -20.47
CA VAL A 316 -18.21 -25.56 -19.05
C VAL A 316 -16.93 -26.36 -18.87
N LEU A 317 -15.86 -25.69 -18.44
CA LEU A 317 -14.62 -26.36 -18.06
C LEU A 317 -14.89 -27.33 -16.90
N ARG A 318 -14.22 -28.50 -16.91
CA ARG A 318 -14.31 -29.52 -15.86
C ARG A 318 -12.93 -30.10 -15.61
N ALA A 319 -12.69 -30.55 -14.38
CA ALA A 319 -11.48 -31.29 -14.05
C ALA A 319 -11.31 -32.51 -14.98
N GLY A 320 -10.08 -32.75 -15.43
CA GLY A 320 -9.73 -33.84 -16.35
C GLY A 320 -9.91 -33.50 -17.84
N CYS A 321 -10.49 -32.35 -18.20
CA CYS A 321 -10.54 -31.90 -19.59
C CYS A 321 -9.12 -31.68 -20.13
N ARG A 322 -8.75 -32.37 -21.21
CA ARG A 322 -7.41 -32.28 -21.81
C ARG A 322 -7.26 -30.98 -22.60
N THR A 323 -6.08 -30.35 -22.51
CA THR A 323 -5.79 -29.08 -23.19
C THR A 323 -4.75 -29.26 -24.29
N TYR A 324 -4.85 -28.45 -25.34
CA TYR A 324 -4.05 -28.57 -26.55
C TYR A 324 -3.60 -27.23 -27.13
N GLN A 325 -2.44 -27.22 -27.78
CA GLN A 325 -2.00 -26.15 -28.67
C GLN A 325 -1.79 -26.75 -30.06
N GLY A 326 -2.62 -26.35 -31.02
CA GLY A 326 -2.79 -27.12 -32.26
C GLY A 326 -3.22 -28.56 -31.93
N ASP A 327 -2.48 -29.55 -32.42
CA ASP A 327 -2.73 -30.97 -32.15
C ASP A 327 -1.98 -31.52 -30.93
N ALA A 328 -0.99 -30.79 -30.41
CA ALA A 328 -0.17 -31.23 -29.28
C ALA A 328 -0.93 -31.10 -27.96
N ALA A 329 -0.95 -32.16 -27.16
CA ALA A 329 -1.48 -32.12 -25.80
C ALA A 329 -0.52 -31.35 -24.88
N VAL A 330 -1.01 -30.30 -24.23
CA VAL A 330 -0.19 -29.39 -23.42
C VAL A 330 -0.57 -29.42 -21.94
N GLY A 331 -1.55 -30.23 -21.53
CA GLY A 331 -1.97 -30.33 -20.13
C GLY A 331 -3.42 -30.76 -19.94
N TRP A 332 -3.99 -30.38 -18.80
CA TRP A 332 -5.39 -30.61 -18.45
C TRP A 332 -5.90 -29.53 -17.49
N VAL A 333 -7.21 -29.36 -17.49
CA VAL A 333 -7.94 -28.60 -16.48
C VAL A 333 -7.91 -29.38 -15.16
N THR A 334 -7.43 -28.76 -14.09
CA THR A 334 -7.41 -29.32 -12.72
C THR A 334 -8.69 -28.98 -11.96
N SER A 335 -9.22 -27.78 -12.18
CA SER A 335 -10.48 -27.29 -11.63
C SER A 335 -11.21 -26.43 -12.66
N GLY A 336 -12.53 -26.56 -12.75
CA GLY A 336 -13.31 -25.78 -13.72
C GLY A 336 -14.81 -25.83 -13.48
N THR A 337 -15.46 -24.67 -13.60
CA THR A 337 -16.93 -24.56 -13.55
C THR A 337 -17.46 -23.22 -14.08
N MET A 338 -18.77 -23.03 -14.01
CA MET A 338 -19.45 -21.75 -14.24
C MET A 338 -19.43 -20.94 -12.95
N VAL A 339 -18.88 -19.73 -13.01
CA VAL A 339 -18.77 -18.82 -11.87
C VAL A 339 -19.64 -17.59 -12.13
N PRO A 340 -20.52 -17.21 -11.18
CA PRO A 340 -21.35 -16.01 -11.31
C PRO A 340 -20.54 -14.75 -11.00
N PHE A 341 -20.93 -13.61 -11.55
CA PHE A 341 -20.37 -12.31 -11.18
C PHE A 341 -21.37 -11.16 -11.33
N TRP A 342 -21.13 -10.06 -10.61
CA TRP A 342 -21.92 -8.83 -10.73
C TRP A 342 -21.42 -7.99 -11.91
N LYS A 343 -22.34 -7.54 -12.77
CA LYS A 343 -22.02 -6.57 -13.82
C LYS A 343 -21.70 -5.22 -13.19
N THR A 344 -20.79 -4.49 -13.84
CA THR A 344 -20.35 -3.16 -13.40
C THR A 344 -20.49 -2.14 -14.52
N GLU A 345 -20.65 -0.87 -14.12
CA GLU A 345 -20.65 0.29 -15.01
C GLU A 345 -19.69 1.36 -14.49
N GLY A 346 -19.29 2.29 -15.36
CA GLY A 346 -18.30 3.33 -15.05
C GLY A 346 -16.86 2.87 -15.25
N SER A 347 -15.90 3.70 -14.85
CA SER A 347 -14.46 3.44 -15.01
C SER A 347 -13.67 3.82 -13.77
N GLY A 348 -12.51 3.17 -13.58
CA GLY A 348 -11.61 3.42 -12.44
C GLY A 348 -12.33 3.28 -11.09
N LEU A 349 -12.08 4.22 -10.17
CA LEU A 349 -12.69 4.25 -8.83
C LEU A 349 -14.20 4.54 -8.84
N GLN A 350 -14.75 5.01 -9.97
CA GLN A 350 -16.19 5.30 -10.10
C GLN A 350 -17.01 4.06 -10.47
N MET A 351 -16.36 2.92 -10.67
CA MET A 351 -17.02 1.68 -11.10
C MET A 351 -17.96 1.13 -10.03
N ARG A 352 -19.25 0.96 -10.38
CA ARG A 352 -20.33 0.50 -9.48
C ARG A 352 -20.99 -0.77 -9.99
N PHE A 353 -21.57 -1.57 -9.09
CA PHE A 353 -22.39 -2.72 -9.48
C PHE A 353 -23.76 -2.28 -9.97
N THR A 354 -24.21 -2.80 -11.12
CA THR A 354 -25.54 -2.47 -11.70
C THR A 354 -26.67 -3.22 -11.01
N GLY A 355 -26.36 -4.26 -10.22
CA GLY A 355 -27.34 -5.18 -9.65
C GLY A 355 -27.73 -6.33 -10.60
N GLU A 356 -27.28 -6.29 -11.85
CA GLU A 356 -27.39 -7.42 -12.77
C GLU A 356 -26.25 -8.41 -12.56
N LYS A 357 -26.54 -9.70 -12.76
CA LYS A 357 -25.55 -10.79 -12.68
C LYS A 357 -25.35 -11.47 -14.02
N ASP A 358 -24.19 -12.06 -14.22
CA ASP A 358 -23.87 -12.90 -15.36
C ASP A 358 -23.04 -14.12 -14.93
N MET A 359 -22.73 -15.01 -15.88
CA MET A 359 -21.97 -16.24 -15.64
C MET A 359 -20.80 -16.36 -16.62
N ARG A 360 -19.68 -16.93 -16.17
CA ARG A 360 -18.51 -17.23 -17.02
C ARG A 360 -17.95 -18.62 -16.73
N SER A 361 -17.45 -19.31 -17.74
CA SER A 361 -16.74 -20.59 -17.56
C SER A 361 -15.25 -20.32 -17.36
N ILE A 362 -14.75 -20.56 -16.15
CA ILE A 362 -13.34 -20.39 -15.79
C ILE A 362 -12.79 -21.64 -15.13
N GLY A 363 -11.46 -21.74 -15.11
CA GLY A 363 -10.75 -22.88 -14.55
C GLY A 363 -9.31 -22.57 -14.18
N LEU A 364 -8.69 -23.55 -13.53
CA LEU A 364 -7.25 -23.71 -13.38
C LEU A 364 -6.83 -24.93 -14.20
N ALA A 365 -5.68 -24.84 -14.84
CA ALA A 365 -5.13 -25.92 -15.65
C ALA A 365 -3.64 -26.12 -15.36
N LEU A 366 -3.22 -27.37 -15.26
CA LEU A 366 -1.81 -27.74 -15.21
C LEU A 366 -1.31 -27.84 -16.65
N LEU A 367 -0.61 -26.79 -17.07
CA LEU A 367 -0.19 -26.59 -18.45
C LEU A 367 1.32 -26.69 -18.57
N ASP A 368 1.80 -27.12 -19.72
CA ASP A 368 3.21 -27.05 -20.10
C ASP A 368 3.78 -25.66 -19.78
N SER A 369 4.91 -25.63 -19.09
CA SER A 369 5.54 -24.41 -18.57
C SER A 369 5.92 -23.38 -19.64
N ARG A 370 5.95 -23.78 -20.92
CA ARG A 370 6.25 -22.93 -22.06
C ARG A 370 5.05 -22.10 -22.55
N ILE A 371 3.82 -22.52 -22.25
CA ILE A 371 2.60 -21.76 -22.59
C ILE A 371 2.60 -20.47 -21.81
N ARG A 372 2.21 -19.33 -22.42
CA ARG A 372 2.23 -18.00 -21.79
C ARG A 372 0.83 -17.43 -21.57
N ASP A 373 0.76 -16.38 -20.75
CA ASP A 373 -0.47 -15.62 -20.58
C ASP A 373 -0.84 -14.93 -21.90
N GLY A 374 -2.13 -14.87 -22.23
CA GLY A 374 -2.65 -14.38 -23.50
C GLY A 374 -2.68 -15.42 -24.62
N GLU A 375 -2.01 -16.57 -24.47
CA GLU A 375 -2.07 -17.63 -25.48
C GLU A 375 -3.43 -18.35 -25.48
N ARG A 376 -3.91 -18.65 -26.70
CA ARG A 376 -5.11 -19.43 -26.94
C ARG A 376 -4.77 -20.92 -26.94
N ILE A 377 -5.62 -21.71 -26.28
CA ILE A 377 -5.54 -23.17 -26.21
C ILE A 377 -6.90 -23.77 -26.54
N ALA A 378 -6.91 -25.01 -27.02
CA ALA A 378 -8.13 -25.78 -27.17
C ALA A 378 -8.33 -26.69 -25.96
N VAL A 379 -9.57 -26.80 -25.47
CA VAL A 379 -9.95 -27.70 -24.38
C VAL A 379 -10.93 -28.74 -24.91
N ASP A 380 -10.67 -30.02 -24.64
CA ASP A 380 -11.60 -31.09 -24.97
C ASP A 380 -12.70 -31.18 -23.92
N ILE A 381 -13.91 -30.78 -24.32
CA ILE A 381 -15.13 -30.90 -23.54
C ILE A 381 -16.03 -31.94 -24.21
N ARG A 382 -16.06 -33.15 -23.63
CA ARG A 382 -16.90 -34.28 -24.09
C ARG A 382 -16.66 -34.65 -25.57
N GLY A 383 -15.40 -34.66 -26.01
CA GLY A 383 -14.98 -35.00 -27.37
C GLY A 383 -15.00 -33.84 -28.35
N LYS A 384 -15.39 -32.63 -27.92
CA LYS A 384 -15.37 -31.43 -28.74
C LYS A 384 -14.28 -30.49 -28.26
N ARG A 385 -13.38 -30.11 -29.17
CA ARG A 385 -12.41 -29.04 -28.93
C ARG A 385 -13.09 -27.67 -28.99
N VAL A 386 -12.98 -26.93 -27.89
CA VAL A 386 -13.50 -25.57 -27.76
C VAL A 386 -12.37 -24.63 -27.37
N GLU A 387 -12.47 -23.38 -27.78
CA GLU A 387 -11.41 -22.39 -27.57
C GLU A 387 -11.43 -21.79 -26.16
N ALA A 388 -10.25 -21.72 -25.56
CA ALA A 388 -9.99 -21.06 -24.29
C ALA A 388 -8.73 -20.19 -24.39
N ILE A 389 -8.54 -19.32 -23.40
CA ILE A 389 -7.38 -18.44 -23.29
C ILE A 389 -6.77 -18.56 -21.90
N VAL A 390 -5.45 -18.60 -21.85
CA VAL A 390 -4.68 -18.51 -20.60
C VAL A 390 -4.68 -17.07 -20.15
N VAL A 391 -5.21 -16.79 -18.96
CA VAL A 391 -5.33 -15.43 -18.42
C VAL A 391 -4.46 -15.29 -17.19
N PRO A 392 -3.90 -14.10 -16.92
CA PRO A 392 -3.04 -13.89 -15.76
C PRO A 392 -3.81 -14.04 -14.43
N TYR A 393 -5.11 -13.75 -14.42
CA TYR A 393 -5.98 -13.81 -13.25
C TYR A 393 -7.47 -13.76 -13.66
N HIS A 394 -8.34 -14.34 -12.84
CA HIS A 394 -9.80 -14.23 -12.99
C HIS A 394 -10.40 -13.12 -12.09
N LEU A 395 -9.70 -12.74 -11.01
CA LEU A 395 -10.15 -11.83 -9.97
C LEU A 395 -9.00 -10.93 -9.49
N ARG A 396 -9.31 -9.68 -9.13
CA ARG A 396 -8.40 -8.72 -8.50
C ARG A 396 -9.05 -8.10 -7.27
N SER A 397 -8.25 -7.84 -6.23
CA SER A 397 -8.72 -7.39 -4.90
C SER A 397 -7.95 -6.18 -4.35
N GLU A 398 -7.13 -5.55 -5.19
CA GLU A 398 -6.30 -4.39 -4.83
C GLU A 398 -7.11 -3.10 -4.63
N ALA A 399 -8.41 -3.12 -4.94
CA ALA A 399 -9.32 -2.00 -4.77
C ALA A 399 -10.48 -2.32 -3.80
N PRO A 400 -10.19 -2.51 -2.48
CA PRO A 400 -11.22 -2.74 -1.46
C PRO A 400 -12.32 -1.67 -1.47
N PRO A 401 -13.55 -1.99 -1.01
CA PRO A 401 -13.93 -3.24 -0.32
C PRO A 401 -14.23 -4.44 -1.22
N TYR A 402 -14.33 -4.26 -2.54
CA TYR A 402 -14.87 -5.29 -3.41
C TYR A 402 -13.78 -6.05 -4.15
N ALA A 403 -13.90 -7.38 -4.19
CA ALA A 403 -13.19 -8.17 -5.18
C ALA A 403 -13.84 -7.96 -6.57
N ARG A 404 -13.02 -7.78 -7.61
CA ARG A 404 -13.47 -7.45 -8.96
C ARG A 404 -13.18 -8.59 -9.94
N PRO A 405 -14.21 -9.14 -10.62
CA PRO A 405 -14.00 -10.11 -11.67
C PRO A 405 -13.31 -9.45 -12.86
N ILE A 406 -12.29 -10.10 -13.42
CA ILE A 406 -11.62 -9.64 -14.64
C ILE A 406 -11.99 -10.59 -15.77
N LEU A 407 -12.71 -10.05 -16.75
CA LEU A 407 -13.10 -10.80 -17.95
C LEU A 407 -11.94 -10.88 -18.93
N TRP A 408 -11.87 -11.97 -19.71
CA TRP A 408 -10.72 -12.24 -20.59
C TRP A 408 -10.55 -11.19 -21.70
N ASP A 409 -11.65 -10.59 -22.14
CA ASP A 409 -11.73 -9.55 -23.17
C ASP A 409 -11.31 -8.17 -22.64
N ALA A 410 -11.50 -7.91 -21.34
CA ALA A 410 -11.07 -6.66 -20.71
C ALA A 410 -9.54 -6.52 -20.58
N VAL A 411 -8.79 -7.62 -20.67
CA VAL A 411 -7.33 -7.64 -20.49
C VAL A 411 -6.57 -7.19 -21.76
N HIS A 412 -7.25 -7.10 -22.92
CA HIS A 412 -6.60 -6.93 -24.24
C HIS A 412 -6.96 -5.63 -24.98
N ASN A 413 -7.24 -4.54 -24.26
CA ASN A 413 -7.55 -3.26 -24.91
C ASN A 413 -6.27 -2.53 -25.34
N ASP A 414 -6.00 -2.52 -26.65
CA ASP A 414 -5.00 -1.62 -27.23
C ASP A 414 -5.42 -0.16 -27.00
N PRO A 415 -4.49 0.75 -26.64
CA PRO A 415 -4.79 2.16 -26.59
C PRO A 415 -5.27 2.63 -27.96
N PRO A 416 -6.24 3.56 -28.03
CA PRO A 416 -6.73 4.06 -29.32
C PRO A 416 -5.56 4.66 -30.11
N PRO A 417 -5.51 4.47 -31.45
CA PRO A 417 -4.47 5.05 -32.27
C PRO A 417 -4.51 6.58 -32.19
N CYS A 418 -3.34 7.22 -32.11
CA CYS A 418 -3.24 8.67 -32.17
C CYS A 418 -3.66 9.17 -33.55
N ALA A 419 -4.83 9.80 -33.66
CA ALA A 419 -5.25 10.48 -34.89
C ALA A 419 -4.44 11.78 -35.05
N PHE A 420 -3.74 11.92 -36.17
CA PHE A 420 -2.85 13.06 -36.48
C PHE A 420 -3.50 14.15 -37.35
N ASP A 421 -4.81 14.06 -37.60
CA ASP A 421 -5.48 14.98 -38.52
C ASP A 421 -5.67 16.37 -37.89
N ALA A 422 -5.17 17.39 -38.60
CA ALA A 422 -5.25 18.82 -38.31
C ALA A 422 -4.54 19.32 -37.02
N ALA A 423 -3.21 19.31 -37.02
CA ALA A 423 -2.35 19.84 -35.95
C ALA A 423 -2.75 21.22 -35.39
N ILE A 424 -3.22 22.15 -36.25
CA ILE A 424 -3.68 23.48 -35.81
C ILE A 424 -4.94 23.38 -34.93
N GLN A 425 -5.88 22.50 -35.26
CA GLN A 425 -7.09 22.31 -34.44
C GLN A 425 -6.77 21.62 -33.12
N ALA A 426 -5.85 20.65 -33.14
CA ALA A 426 -5.33 20.04 -31.92
C ALA A 426 -4.67 21.07 -31.01
N ALA A 427 -3.81 21.94 -31.57
CA ALA A 427 -3.16 23.02 -30.83
C ALA A 427 -4.15 24.04 -30.27
N ARG A 428 -5.13 24.50 -31.08
CA ARG A 428 -6.19 25.41 -30.61
C ARG A 428 -7.03 24.77 -29.50
N GLY A 429 -7.40 23.51 -29.66
CA GLY A 429 -8.13 22.76 -28.63
C GLY A 429 -7.34 22.62 -27.34
N LEU A 430 -6.02 22.39 -27.42
CA LEU A 430 -5.15 22.35 -26.24
C LEU A 430 -5.08 23.72 -25.55
N LEU A 431 -4.83 24.80 -26.31
CA LEU A 431 -4.74 26.16 -25.79
C LEU A 431 -6.04 26.57 -25.09
N GLN A 432 -7.19 26.36 -25.72
CA GLN A 432 -8.48 26.68 -25.13
C GLN A 432 -8.72 25.91 -23.82
N ARG A 433 -8.47 24.60 -23.80
CA ARG A 433 -8.62 23.79 -22.58
C ARG A 433 -7.66 24.23 -21.47
N ALA A 434 -6.43 24.63 -21.82
CA ALA A 434 -5.47 25.15 -20.85
C ALA A 434 -5.92 26.49 -20.24
N ILE A 435 -6.47 27.39 -21.07
CA ILE A 435 -7.07 28.65 -20.61
C ILE A 435 -8.26 28.37 -19.70
N ASP A 436 -9.21 27.54 -20.13
CA ASP A 436 -10.43 27.23 -19.38
C ASP A 436 -10.11 26.60 -18.02
N ASN A 437 -9.14 25.67 -17.99
CA ASN A 437 -8.67 25.05 -16.76
C ASN A 437 -7.98 26.06 -15.84
N THR A 438 -7.16 26.95 -16.39
CA THR A 438 -6.47 28.00 -15.61
C THR A 438 -7.49 28.96 -14.99
N LEU A 439 -8.46 29.44 -15.77
CA LEU A 439 -9.53 30.31 -15.27
C LEU A 439 -10.40 29.60 -14.24
N TRP A 440 -10.75 28.33 -14.45
CA TRP A 440 -11.47 27.54 -13.45
C TRP A 440 -10.68 27.45 -12.15
N ARG A 441 -9.44 26.96 -12.20
CA ARG A 441 -8.62 26.77 -11.00
C ARG A 441 -8.31 28.06 -10.26
N GLN A 442 -8.03 29.14 -10.97
CA GLN A 442 -7.56 30.39 -10.37
C GLN A 442 -8.68 31.36 -9.99
N GLN A 443 -9.87 31.26 -10.60
CA GLN A 443 -10.93 32.25 -10.40
C GLN A 443 -12.26 31.69 -9.89
N ARG A 444 -12.52 30.39 -10.08
CA ARG A 444 -13.83 29.78 -9.77
C ARG A 444 -13.76 28.64 -8.77
N CYS A 445 -12.58 28.06 -8.57
CA CYS A 445 -12.38 26.88 -7.74
C CYS A 445 -11.75 27.23 -6.38
N ILE A 446 -12.31 26.68 -5.30
CA ILE A 446 -11.72 26.70 -3.97
C ILE A 446 -10.79 25.49 -3.86
N ASN A 447 -9.48 25.76 -3.86
CA ASN A 447 -8.47 24.71 -3.80
C ASN A 447 -8.04 24.44 -2.37
N LEU A 448 -8.45 23.28 -1.85
CA LEU A 448 -8.11 22.78 -0.52
C LEU A 448 -7.18 21.56 -0.58
N ILE A 449 -6.49 21.30 -1.70
CA ILE A 449 -5.51 20.21 -1.76
C ILE A 449 -4.26 20.63 -0.96
N PRO A 450 -3.89 19.93 0.13
CA PRO A 450 -2.84 20.38 1.07
C PRO A 450 -1.41 20.35 0.51
N SER A 451 -1.21 19.77 -0.66
CA SER A 451 0.09 19.71 -1.35
C SER A 451 0.17 20.66 -2.55
N GLU A 452 -0.88 21.43 -2.82
CA GLU A 452 -0.89 22.40 -3.90
C GLU A 452 -0.71 23.82 -3.34
N GLN A 453 0.04 24.62 -4.08
CA GLN A 453 0.11 26.06 -3.89
C GLN A 453 0.42 26.73 -5.23
N THR A 454 -0.23 27.83 -5.55
CA THR A 454 0.02 28.62 -6.75
C THR A 454 1.18 29.58 -6.47
N PRO A 455 2.29 29.54 -7.25
CA PRO A 455 3.39 30.51 -7.14
C PRO A 455 2.96 31.91 -7.57
N SER A 456 3.67 32.97 -7.13
CA SER A 456 3.31 34.35 -7.49
C SER A 456 3.47 34.60 -9.00
N ALA A 457 2.84 35.66 -9.51
CA ALA A 457 2.94 36.01 -10.93
C ALA A 457 4.41 36.16 -11.37
N VAL A 458 5.24 36.79 -10.55
CA VAL A 458 6.67 36.98 -10.82
C VAL A 458 7.42 35.66 -10.78
N VAL A 459 7.19 34.81 -9.78
CA VAL A 459 7.79 33.46 -9.72
C VAL A 459 7.46 32.65 -10.98
N ARG A 460 6.21 32.69 -11.45
CA ARG A 460 5.79 31.99 -12.68
C ARG A 460 6.49 32.54 -13.92
N MET A 461 6.56 33.86 -14.07
CA MET A 461 7.25 34.50 -15.21
C MET A 461 8.74 34.17 -15.21
N MET A 462 9.41 34.30 -14.06
CA MET A 462 10.83 33.98 -13.91
C MET A 462 11.13 32.50 -14.19
N SER A 463 10.17 31.60 -13.95
CA SER A 463 10.33 30.17 -14.19
C SER A 463 10.42 29.77 -15.67
N ILE A 464 9.97 30.63 -16.58
CA ILE A 464 9.87 30.34 -18.02
C ILE A 464 10.74 31.26 -18.89
N LEU A 465 11.62 32.06 -18.27
CA LEU A 465 12.63 32.85 -18.98
C LEU A 465 13.72 31.94 -19.59
N ASP A 466 14.70 32.56 -20.27
CA ASP A 466 15.77 31.85 -21.00
C ASP A 466 16.43 30.68 -20.25
N PRO A 467 16.63 30.69 -18.90
CA PRO A 467 17.24 29.56 -18.21
C PRO A 467 16.47 28.24 -18.42
N SER A 468 15.17 28.26 -18.73
CA SER A 468 14.41 27.04 -19.01
C SER A 468 14.94 26.26 -20.22
N GLY A 469 15.66 26.91 -21.14
CA GLY A 469 16.25 26.30 -22.33
C GLY A 469 17.76 26.01 -22.22
N ARG A 470 18.36 26.18 -21.02
CA ARG A 470 19.81 26.15 -20.83
C ARG A 470 20.32 24.95 -20.03
N TYR A 471 21.63 24.75 -20.09
CA TYR A 471 22.33 23.62 -19.50
C TYR A 471 23.52 24.10 -18.65
N ALA A 472 23.65 23.63 -17.40
CA ALA A 472 24.64 24.11 -16.44
C ALA A 472 25.14 23.00 -15.49
N GLU A 473 25.66 21.91 -16.06
CA GLU A 473 26.33 20.85 -15.29
C GLU A 473 27.59 21.40 -14.61
N HIS A 474 27.74 21.10 -13.33
CA HIS A 474 28.89 21.55 -12.56
C HIS A 474 29.12 20.70 -11.31
N LYS A 475 30.36 20.69 -10.83
CA LYS A 475 30.73 20.10 -9.55
C LYS A 475 31.91 20.83 -8.93
N LYS A 476 32.06 20.68 -7.61
CA LYS A 476 33.27 21.07 -6.89
C LYS A 476 34.45 20.22 -7.34
N VAL A 477 35.59 20.88 -7.52
CA VAL A 477 36.86 20.22 -7.88
C VAL A 477 37.92 20.55 -6.84
N LYS A 478 38.32 19.54 -6.06
CA LYS A 478 39.34 19.66 -4.99
C LYS A 478 40.66 20.28 -5.47
N ALA A 479 41.09 19.96 -6.70
CA ALA A 479 42.32 20.52 -7.29
C ALA A 479 42.29 22.05 -7.46
N PHE A 480 41.09 22.65 -7.48
CA PHE A 480 40.88 24.10 -7.56
C PHE A 480 40.31 24.65 -6.24
N GLY A 481 40.67 24.05 -5.11
CA GLY A 481 40.21 24.49 -3.78
C GLY A 481 38.71 24.35 -3.57
N ASP A 482 38.11 23.28 -4.12
CA ASP A 482 36.66 23.01 -4.07
C ASP A 482 35.78 24.07 -4.74
N THR A 483 36.35 24.81 -5.70
CA THR A 483 35.59 25.72 -6.57
C THR A 483 34.61 24.94 -7.44
N GLU A 484 33.40 25.49 -7.64
CA GLU A 484 32.43 24.96 -8.60
C GLU A 484 32.94 25.14 -10.04
N VAL A 485 33.07 24.03 -10.76
CA VAL A 485 33.50 24.03 -12.16
C VAL A 485 32.32 23.63 -13.04
N PHE A 486 31.84 24.58 -13.83
CA PHE A 486 30.81 24.35 -14.84
C PHE A 486 31.40 23.78 -16.13
N TYR A 487 30.69 22.84 -16.74
CA TYR A 487 31.12 22.18 -17.98
C TYR A 487 30.74 22.95 -19.25
N TYR A 488 29.90 23.98 -19.13
CA TYR A 488 29.36 24.77 -20.24
C TYR A 488 29.57 26.27 -19.99
N GLN A 489 29.76 27.05 -21.06
CA GLN A 489 29.92 28.51 -20.98
C GLN A 489 28.59 29.27 -20.83
N GLY A 490 28.69 30.56 -20.49
CA GLY A 490 27.56 31.49 -20.36
C GLY A 490 26.81 31.40 -19.04
N VAL A 491 27.24 30.52 -18.13
CA VAL A 491 26.54 30.11 -16.90
C VAL A 491 26.73 31.06 -15.71
N ASP A 492 27.45 32.18 -15.86
CA ASP A 492 27.75 33.09 -14.76
C ASP A 492 26.48 33.53 -14.00
N PHE A 493 25.44 33.93 -14.74
CA PHE A 493 24.14 34.26 -14.14
C PHE A 493 23.50 33.09 -13.39
N ILE A 494 23.65 31.86 -13.89
CA ILE A 494 23.10 30.66 -13.23
C ILE A 494 23.86 30.37 -11.94
N SER A 495 25.18 30.51 -11.95
CA SER A 495 26.04 30.38 -10.77
C SER A 495 25.63 31.39 -9.68
N GLU A 496 25.38 32.64 -10.06
CA GLU A 496 24.86 33.67 -9.14
C GLU A 496 23.49 33.30 -8.56
N VAL A 497 22.58 32.81 -9.39
CA VAL A 497 21.23 32.37 -8.96
C VAL A 497 21.32 31.20 -7.97
N GLU A 498 22.19 30.22 -8.23
CA GLU A 498 22.40 29.09 -7.32
C GLU A 498 22.95 29.53 -5.96
N ALA A 499 23.99 30.36 -5.96
CA ALA A 499 24.60 30.87 -4.74
C ALA A 499 23.61 31.71 -3.91
N ALA A 500 22.84 32.58 -4.58
CA ALA A 500 21.81 33.39 -3.94
C ALA A 500 20.69 32.51 -3.36
N LEU A 501 20.23 31.49 -4.10
CA LEU A 501 19.19 30.60 -3.61
C LEU A 501 19.65 29.79 -2.40
N GLN A 502 20.88 29.26 -2.43
CA GLN A 502 21.46 28.58 -1.27
C GLN A 502 21.59 29.53 -0.08
N CYS A 503 21.91 30.81 -0.29
CA CYS A 503 21.92 31.81 0.77
C CYS A 503 20.53 32.00 1.39
N GLU A 504 19.51 32.27 0.58
CA GLU A 504 18.13 32.48 1.05
C GLU A 504 17.57 31.27 1.80
N LEU A 505 17.83 30.05 1.30
CA LEU A 505 17.38 28.83 1.97
C LEU A 505 18.12 28.56 3.28
N ARG A 506 19.43 28.85 3.36
CA ARG A 506 20.19 28.75 4.62
C ARG A 506 19.67 29.75 5.66
N ASN A 507 19.36 30.96 5.25
CA ASN A 507 18.75 31.98 6.12
C ASN A 507 17.34 31.57 6.59
N TYR A 508 16.57 30.94 5.70
CA TYR A 508 15.24 30.46 6.02
C TYR A 508 15.27 29.32 7.05
N LEU A 509 16.12 28.31 6.80
CA LEU A 509 16.21 27.08 7.60
C LEU A 509 17.11 27.21 8.83
N GLY A 510 17.97 28.22 8.89
CA GLY A 510 18.96 28.37 9.97
C GLY A 510 20.04 27.29 9.97
N CYS A 511 20.53 26.89 8.78
CA CYS A 511 21.50 25.80 8.64
C CYS A 511 22.75 26.19 7.82
N ALA A 512 23.83 25.43 8.00
CA ALA A 512 25.09 25.66 7.27
C ALA A 512 25.05 25.29 5.78
N GLN A 513 24.33 24.22 5.40
CA GLN A 513 24.41 23.63 4.05
C GLN A 513 23.04 23.40 3.43
N VAL A 514 22.91 23.67 2.12
CA VAL A 514 21.71 23.39 1.32
C VAL A 514 22.10 22.98 -0.10
N GLU A 515 21.46 21.92 -0.60
CA GLU A 515 21.59 21.37 -1.94
C GLU A 515 20.25 21.54 -2.68
N THR A 516 20.27 22.23 -3.81
CA THR A 516 19.09 22.77 -4.51
C THR A 516 18.88 22.17 -5.90
N ARG A 517 19.80 21.30 -6.35
CA ARG A 517 19.73 20.64 -7.66
C ARG A 517 18.65 19.57 -7.77
N PRO A 518 18.23 18.83 -6.72
CA PRO A 518 17.12 17.89 -6.82
C PRO A 518 15.84 18.55 -7.35
N VAL A 519 15.21 17.95 -8.37
CA VAL A 519 14.03 18.53 -9.03
C VAL A 519 12.70 18.07 -8.44
N SER A 520 12.71 17.25 -7.38
CA SER A 520 11.51 16.89 -6.61
C SER A 520 11.86 16.45 -5.19
N GLY A 521 10.90 16.50 -4.26
CA GLY A 521 11.10 16.00 -2.88
C GLY A 521 11.43 14.51 -2.82
N GLN A 522 10.80 13.68 -3.67
CA GLN A 522 11.17 12.25 -3.75
C GLN A 522 12.62 12.08 -4.21
N MET A 523 13.07 12.85 -5.20
CA MET A 523 14.47 12.83 -5.64
C MET A 523 15.42 13.27 -4.53
N ALA A 524 15.07 14.31 -3.75
CA ALA A 524 15.87 14.72 -2.60
C ALA A 524 16.04 13.58 -1.58
N ASN A 525 14.98 12.83 -1.26
CA ASN A 525 15.07 11.65 -0.40
C ASN A 525 15.94 10.55 -1.02
N THR A 526 15.75 10.23 -2.30
CA THR A 526 16.60 9.26 -3.02
C THR A 526 18.07 9.66 -3.00
N THR A 527 18.38 10.95 -3.16
CA THR A 527 19.75 11.48 -3.06
C THR A 527 20.34 11.20 -1.68
N VAL A 528 19.59 11.44 -0.60
CA VAL A 528 20.03 11.13 0.77
C VAL A 528 20.23 9.62 0.95
N PHE A 529 19.30 8.78 0.52
CA PHE A 529 19.45 7.32 0.65
C PHE A 529 20.66 6.80 -0.12
N SER A 530 20.87 7.31 -1.32
CA SER A 530 22.04 6.97 -2.13
C SER A 530 23.34 7.47 -1.50
N ALA A 531 23.33 8.66 -0.88
CA ALA A 531 24.47 9.21 -0.16
C ALA A 531 24.79 8.41 1.12
N MET A 532 23.77 7.94 1.83
CA MET A 532 23.93 7.03 2.97
C MET A 532 24.64 5.74 2.55
N VAL A 533 24.20 5.11 1.45
CA VAL A 533 24.88 3.91 0.92
C VAL A 533 26.30 4.22 0.44
N ASP A 534 26.55 5.35 -0.21
CA ASP A 534 27.91 5.78 -0.58
C ASP A 534 28.81 5.96 0.67
N TRP A 535 28.28 6.62 1.70
CA TRP A 535 29.01 6.97 2.92
C TRP A 535 29.33 5.74 3.78
N ILE A 536 28.37 4.85 4.04
CA ILE A 536 28.63 3.64 4.85
C ILE A 536 29.62 2.67 4.20
N ASN A 537 29.76 2.73 2.86
CA ASN A 537 30.70 1.90 2.09
C ASN A 537 31.99 2.66 1.72
N GLN A 538 32.20 3.89 2.22
CA GLN A 538 33.31 4.74 1.77
C GLN A 538 34.70 4.14 2.03
N ALA A 539 34.83 3.27 3.03
CA ALA A 539 36.08 2.60 3.38
C ALA A 539 36.39 1.38 2.49
N ASP A 540 35.39 0.79 1.83
CA ASP A 540 35.55 -0.34 0.92
C ASP A 540 34.64 -0.17 -0.30
N ARG A 541 35.21 0.45 -1.33
CA ARG A 541 34.54 0.68 -2.62
C ARG A 541 34.76 -0.45 -3.62
N LYS A 542 35.50 -1.51 -3.25
CA LYS A 542 35.85 -2.63 -4.15
C LYS A 542 34.90 -3.80 -4.01
N SER A 543 34.34 -3.99 -2.82
CA SER A 543 33.29 -4.99 -2.57
C SER A 543 31.91 -4.51 -3.01
N GLU A 544 30.99 -5.47 -3.17
CA GLU A 544 29.58 -5.18 -3.40
C GLU A 544 29.04 -4.31 -2.26
N GLN A 545 28.36 -3.22 -2.60
CA GLN A 545 27.92 -2.23 -1.62
C GLN A 545 26.89 -2.85 -0.67
N ARG A 546 27.12 -2.73 0.64
CA ARG A 546 26.09 -3.07 1.62
C ARG A 546 24.99 -2.01 1.60
N ARG A 547 23.76 -2.46 1.76
CA ARG A 547 22.58 -1.60 1.97
C ARG A 547 22.38 -1.30 3.45
N LEU A 548 21.47 -0.38 3.77
CA LEU A 548 21.09 -0.05 5.14
C LEU A 548 20.46 -1.27 5.83
N ARG A 549 20.97 -1.65 6.99
CA ARG A 549 20.57 -2.88 7.70
C ARG A 549 19.29 -2.72 8.51
N SER A 550 18.93 -1.49 8.85
CA SER A 550 17.73 -1.18 9.64
C SER A 550 17.36 0.29 9.43
N VAL A 551 16.11 0.54 9.05
CA VAL A 551 15.56 1.89 8.86
C VAL A 551 14.25 1.99 9.63
N MET A 552 14.03 3.10 10.35
CA MET A 552 12.73 3.39 10.99
C MET A 552 11.99 4.51 10.27
N ASN A 553 10.69 4.37 10.05
CA ASN A 553 9.88 5.36 9.33
C ASN A 553 8.40 5.39 9.75
N ASN A 554 7.64 6.39 9.30
CA ASN A 554 6.18 6.37 9.39
C ASN A 554 5.59 5.43 8.32
N HIS A 555 4.67 4.54 8.69
CA HIS A 555 3.99 3.65 7.73
C HIS A 555 3.05 4.45 6.80
N ILE A 556 2.96 4.07 5.52
CA ILE A 556 2.16 4.78 4.49
C ILE A 556 0.68 4.94 4.87
N ILE A 557 0.07 3.91 5.46
CA ILE A 557 -1.34 3.95 5.91
C ILE A 557 -1.52 4.83 7.16
N LYS A 558 -0.47 4.98 7.97
CA LYS A 558 -0.45 5.83 9.17
C LYS A 558 0.08 7.24 8.87
N GLY A 559 -0.08 7.69 7.61
CA GLY A 559 0.26 9.03 7.16
C GLY A 559 1.68 9.23 6.63
N GLY A 560 2.53 8.19 6.63
CA GLY A 560 3.88 8.24 6.06
C GLY A 560 3.90 8.58 4.56
N HIS A 561 5.02 9.08 4.05
CA HIS A 561 5.18 9.38 2.62
C HIS A 561 5.72 8.17 1.83
N LEU A 562 5.34 8.05 0.55
CA LEU A 562 5.68 6.93 -0.34
C LEU A 562 7.20 6.74 -0.52
N SER A 563 7.96 7.83 -0.66
CA SER A 563 9.41 7.76 -0.89
C SER A 563 10.16 7.08 0.27
N ALA A 564 9.65 7.17 1.50
CA ALA A 564 10.23 6.53 2.66
C ALA A 564 9.87 5.05 2.79
N GLN A 565 9.04 4.49 1.90
CA GLN A 565 8.59 3.10 1.97
C GLN A 565 9.43 2.17 1.07
N PRO A 566 9.56 0.87 1.41
CA PRO A 566 10.18 -0.12 0.53
C PRO A 566 9.48 -0.33 -0.83
N MET A 567 8.23 0.09 -0.97
CA MET A 567 7.54 0.11 -2.27
C MET A 567 7.83 1.37 -3.10
N GLY A 568 8.47 2.38 -2.49
CA GLY A 568 8.87 3.64 -3.14
C GLY A 568 10.40 3.75 -3.26
N ALA A 569 10.92 4.96 -3.13
CA ALA A 569 12.33 5.28 -3.37
C ALA A 569 13.33 4.54 -2.45
N LEU A 570 12.91 4.14 -1.24
CA LEU A 570 13.79 3.46 -0.29
C LEU A 570 14.16 2.02 -0.71
N ARG A 571 13.39 1.39 -1.60
CA ARG A 571 13.50 -0.04 -1.96
C ARG A 571 14.92 -0.53 -2.17
N ASP A 572 15.70 0.22 -2.95
CA ASP A 572 16.98 -0.23 -3.47
C ASP A 572 18.15 0.10 -2.51
N PHE A 573 17.87 0.80 -1.39
CA PHE A 573 18.87 1.25 -0.41
C PHE A 573 18.78 0.54 0.94
N VAL A 574 17.77 -0.31 1.14
CA VAL A 574 17.58 -1.10 2.37
C VAL A 574 17.87 -2.57 2.11
N ALA A 575 18.52 -3.23 3.08
CA ALA A 575 18.77 -4.65 3.06
C ALA A 575 17.47 -5.44 3.27
N ARG A 576 17.50 -6.74 2.96
CA ARG A 576 16.45 -7.66 3.45
C ARG A 576 16.88 -8.16 4.81
N ASP A 577 15.98 -8.09 5.78
CA ASP A 577 16.17 -8.68 7.10
C ASP A 577 16.23 -10.22 6.94
N PRO A 578 17.30 -10.90 7.40
CA PRO A 578 17.45 -12.34 7.18
C PRO A 578 16.37 -13.17 7.88
N LYS A 579 15.79 -12.66 8.98
CA LYS A 579 14.77 -13.35 9.78
C LYS A 579 13.41 -13.32 9.09
N SER A 580 12.90 -12.14 8.78
CA SER A 580 11.58 -11.92 8.17
C SER A 580 11.58 -12.04 6.65
N GLU A 581 12.75 -11.98 6.01
CA GLU A 581 12.93 -11.90 4.55
C GLU A 581 12.22 -10.68 3.92
N ARG A 582 11.80 -9.72 4.73
CA ARG A 582 11.20 -8.45 4.32
C ARG A 582 12.30 -7.37 4.23
N PRO A 583 12.06 -6.26 3.53
CA PRO A 583 12.91 -5.07 3.64
C PRO A 583 13.09 -4.71 5.12
N ALA A 584 14.32 -4.42 5.54
CA ALA A 584 14.66 -4.13 6.94
C ALA A 584 14.20 -2.73 7.37
N VAL A 585 12.88 -2.53 7.34
CA VAL A 585 12.19 -1.30 7.71
C VAL A 585 11.22 -1.61 8.83
N VAL A 586 11.30 -0.82 9.90
CA VAL A 586 10.43 -0.92 11.06
C VAL A 586 9.62 0.36 11.15
N ASN A 587 8.30 0.24 11.22
CA ASN A 587 7.45 1.42 11.28
C ASN A 587 7.31 1.94 12.71
N PHE A 588 7.18 3.25 12.88
CA PHE A 588 6.84 3.83 14.17
C PHE A 588 5.45 3.36 14.63
N PRO A 589 5.30 3.04 15.93
CA PRO A 589 3.99 2.80 16.51
C PRO A 589 3.21 4.12 16.58
N VAL A 590 1.89 4.02 16.53
CA VAL A 590 0.96 5.14 16.70
C VAL A 590 0.05 4.84 17.88
N ARG A 591 -0.48 5.89 18.51
CA ARG A 591 -1.37 5.72 19.64
C ARG A 591 -2.69 5.08 19.21
N HIS A 592 -3.28 4.29 20.09
CA HIS A 592 -4.56 3.63 19.83
C HIS A 592 -5.74 4.63 19.81
N ASP A 593 -5.73 5.61 20.72
CA ASP A 593 -6.75 6.67 20.81
C ASP A 593 -6.62 7.71 19.68
N ASP A 594 -5.41 7.91 19.17
CA ASP A 594 -5.14 8.81 18.06
C ASP A 594 -4.06 8.25 17.11
N PRO A 595 -4.47 7.56 16.04
CA PRO A 595 -3.55 6.88 15.13
C PRO A 595 -2.80 7.83 14.18
N PHE A 596 -3.00 9.15 14.29
CA PHE A 596 -2.23 10.17 13.57
C PHE A 596 -0.99 10.62 14.37
N ARG A 597 -0.97 10.31 15.68
CA ARG A 597 0.11 10.65 16.61
C ARG A 597 1.00 9.45 16.89
N MET A 598 2.31 9.68 16.87
CA MET A 598 3.29 8.65 17.21
C MET A 598 3.17 8.26 18.68
N ASP A 599 3.30 6.97 18.98
CA ASP A 599 3.42 6.47 20.35
C ASP A 599 4.90 6.52 20.76
N THR A 600 5.28 7.59 21.46
CA THR A 600 6.65 7.82 21.89
C THR A 600 7.11 6.85 23.00
N ASP A 601 6.17 6.35 23.80
CA ASP A 601 6.48 5.48 24.95
C ASP A 601 6.91 4.09 24.47
N ALA A 602 6.39 3.65 23.33
CA ALA A 602 6.75 2.39 22.68
C ALA A 602 8.08 2.44 21.89
N LEU A 603 8.76 3.60 21.79
CA LEU A 603 9.94 3.73 20.94
C LEU A 603 11.20 3.08 21.52
N VAL A 604 11.47 3.23 22.82
CA VAL A 604 12.74 2.77 23.42
C VAL A 604 13.01 1.28 23.15
N PRO A 605 12.06 0.35 23.42
CA PRO A 605 12.28 -1.07 23.15
C PRO A 605 12.53 -1.38 21.67
N LEU A 606 11.91 -0.62 20.75
CA LEU A 606 12.11 -0.79 19.31
C LEU A 606 13.51 -0.33 18.89
N PHE A 607 13.99 0.80 19.41
CA PHE A 607 15.33 1.28 19.13
C PHE A 607 16.41 0.36 19.71
N GLU A 608 16.20 -0.20 20.90
CA GLU A 608 17.08 -1.20 21.50
C GLU A 608 17.15 -2.48 20.66
N ARG A 609 15.99 -2.97 20.19
CA ARG A 609 15.88 -4.19 19.37
C ARG A 609 16.45 -4.02 17.97
N PHE A 610 16.11 -2.93 17.28
CA PHE A 610 16.35 -2.80 15.83
C PHE A 610 17.54 -1.91 15.48
N ARG A 611 18.03 -1.07 16.41
CA ARG A 611 19.23 -0.23 16.28
C ARG A 611 19.37 0.41 14.88
N PRO A 612 18.44 1.29 14.46
CA PRO A 612 18.39 1.80 13.09
C PRO A 612 19.64 2.56 12.68
N GLU A 613 20.06 2.42 11.42
CA GLU A 613 21.12 3.24 10.80
C GLU A 613 20.56 4.56 10.23
N LEU A 614 19.24 4.59 9.93
CA LEU A 614 18.51 5.75 9.44
C LEU A 614 17.12 5.81 10.06
N VAL A 615 16.73 6.97 10.57
CA VAL A 615 15.38 7.28 11.03
C VAL A 615 14.78 8.34 10.12
N ILE A 616 13.59 8.12 9.57
CA ILE A 616 12.92 9.00 8.61
C ILE A 616 11.58 9.49 9.18
N LEU A 617 11.56 10.74 9.62
CA LEU A 617 10.34 11.47 9.96
C LEU A 617 9.78 12.10 8.68
N GLY A 618 8.95 11.36 7.96
CA GLY A 618 8.34 11.83 6.70
C GLY A 618 6.88 11.43 6.58
N LYS A 619 5.98 12.41 6.73
CA LYS A 619 4.53 12.23 6.61
C LYS A 619 3.93 13.07 5.48
N SER A 620 2.98 12.49 4.77
CA SER A 620 2.05 13.21 3.90
C SER A 620 0.84 13.75 4.65
N MET A 621 0.38 13.02 5.65
CA MET A 621 -0.76 13.38 6.49
C MET A 621 -0.22 13.82 7.85
N VAL A 622 -0.18 15.14 8.07
CA VAL A 622 0.55 15.75 9.20
C VAL A 622 -0.42 16.62 9.99
N LEU A 623 -0.88 16.12 11.13
CA LEU A 623 -1.73 16.89 12.06
C LEU A 623 -0.95 17.44 13.26
N TYR A 624 0.21 16.85 13.56
CA TYR A 624 1.02 17.14 14.74
C TYR A 624 2.47 17.41 14.35
N ARG A 625 3.19 18.08 15.24
CA ARG A 625 4.66 18.16 15.16
C ARG A 625 5.27 16.76 15.31
N GLU A 626 6.37 16.49 14.62
CA GLU A 626 7.11 15.23 14.79
C GLU A 626 7.96 15.28 16.08
N PRO A 627 8.09 14.19 16.85
CA PRO A 627 8.81 14.17 18.14
C PRO A 627 10.34 14.08 17.96
N VAL A 628 10.92 15.08 17.31
CA VAL A 628 12.35 15.10 16.92
C VAL A 628 13.25 15.01 18.16
N ALA A 629 13.02 15.87 19.16
CA ALA A 629 13.86 15.95 20.35
C ALA A 629 13.80 14.68 21.22
N GLU A 630 12.64 14.03 21.30
CA GLU A 630 12.46 12.73 21.95
C GLU A 630 13.30 11.66 21.26
N ILE A 631 13.20 11.55 19.93
CA ILE A 631 13.95 10.55 19.16
C ILE A 631 15.45 10.81 19.25
N ARG A 632 15.90 12.07 19.15
CA ARG A 632 17.30 12.44 19.34
C ARG A 632 17.84 11.95 20.69
N ARG A 633 17.10 12.20 21.78
CA ARG A 633 17.45 11.71 23.12
C ARG A 633 17.60 10.19 23.18
N ILE A 634 16.73 9.44 22.51
CA ILE A 634 16.82 7.97 22.45
C ILE A 634 18.08 7.53 21.69
N ILE A 635 18.35 8.14 20.53
CA ILE A 635 19.54 7.81 19.71
C ILE A 635 20.82 8.07 20.51
N ASP A 636 20.89 9.20 21.23
CA ASP A 636 22.03 9.56 22.07
C ASP A 636 22.18 8.63 23.28
N ALA A 637 21.09 8.36 24.00
CA ALA A 637 21.11 7.51 25.19
C ALA A 637 21.56 6.08 24.88
N LEU A 638 21.21 5.56 23.70
CA LEU A 638 21.58 4.22 23.23
C LEU A 638 22.91 4.19 22.45
N ASN A 639 23.56 5.35 22.29
CA ASN A 639 24.79 5.54 21.53
C ASN A 639 24.73 4.89 20.12
N LEU A 640 23.68 5.21 19.37
CA LEU A 640 23.47 4.64 18.03
C LEU A 640 24.18 5.49 16.97
N ASP A 641 24.90 4.85 16.05
CA ASP A 641 25.33 5.49 14.81
C ASP A 641 24.15 5.54 13.82
N CYS A 642 23.26 6.51 14.07
CA CYS A 642 22.01 6.69 13.35
C CYS A 642 21.92 8.12 12.81
N VAL A 643 21.46 8.27 11.57
CA VAL A 643 21.10 9.57 10.99
C VAL A 643 19.60 9.81 11.21
N LEU A 644 19.25 10.93 11.85
CA LEU A 644 17.88 11.40 12.00
C LEU A 644 17.51 12.34 10.85
N MET A 645 16.72 11.82 9.90
CA MET A 645 16.25 12.54 8.73
C MET A 645 14.81 13.03 8.93
N TYR A 646 14.54 14.31 8.62
CA TYR A 646 13.19 14.87 8.57
C TYR A 646 12.84 15.29 7.14
N ASP A 647 11.90 14.58 6.52
CA ASP A 647 11.23 15.02 5.30
C ASP A 647 10.10 15.99 5.66
N ALA A 648 10.42 17.28 5.58
CA ALA A 648 9.53 18.38 5.92
C ALA A 648 8.63 18.80 4.75
N ALA A 649 8.48 18.02 3.67
CA ALA A 649 7.85 18.49 2.43
C ALA A 649 6.49 19.22 2.62
N HIS A 650 5.62 18.72 3.49
CA HIS A 650 4.31 19.35 3.74
C HIS A 650 4.37 20.56 4.68
N VAL A 651 5.39 20.66 5.53
CA VAL A 651 5.52 21.68 6.58
C VAL A 651 6.71 22.61 6.38
N LEU A 652 7.43 22.49 5.25
CA LEU A 652 8.65 23.25 4.97
C LEU A 652 8.41 24.76 5.09
N GLY A 653 7.29 25.28 4.58
CA GLY A 653 6.95 26.70 4.69
C GLY A 653 6.49 27.13 6.10
N LEU A 654 6.23 26.17 6.99
CA LEU A 654 5.83 26.40 8.37
C LEU A 654 7.01 26.39 9.34
N LEU A 655 8.16 25.81 8.96
CA LEU A 655 9.32 25.70 9.84
C LEU A 655 9.79 27.05 10.35
N GLY A 656 10.31 27.05 11.56
CA GLY A 656 10.71 28.24 12.30
C GLY A 656 9.84 28.48 13.55
N PRO A 657 9.81 29.72 14.05
CA PRO A 657 9.38 30.02 15.42
C PRO A 657 7.90 29.73 15.72
N HIS A 658 7.03 29.65 14.71
CA HIS A 658 5.59 29.45 14.90
C HIS A 658 5.13 27.99 14.81
N PHE A 659 6.02 27.08 14.39
CA PHE A 659 5.70 25.66 14.25
C PHE A 659 6.77 24.75 14.87
N GLN A 660 7.93 24.59 14.23
CA GLN A 660 8.95 23.63 14.66
C GLN A 660 10.34 24.09 14.19
N ASP A 661 11.38 23.83 14.99
CA ASP A 661 12.78 24.15 14.66
C ASP A 661 13.62 22.85 14.63
N PRO A 662 13.63 22.13 13.48
CA PRO A 662 14.16 20.78 13.41
C PRO A 662 15.63 20.63 13.78
N PHE A 663 16.48 21.56 13.35
CA PHE A 663 17.92 21.48 13.62
C PHE A 663 18.22 21.71 15.11
N ARG A 664 17.53 22.65 15.77
CA ARG A 664 17.65 22.82 17.22
C ARG A 664 17.12 21.63 18.02
N GLU A 665 16.12 20.95 17.50
CA GLU A 665 15.56 19.74 18.11
C GLU A 665 16.41 18.49 17.86
N GLY A 666 17.40 18.54 16.95
CA GLY A 666 18.40 17.50 16.76
C GLY A 666 18.30 16.69 15.46
N VAL A 667 17.63 17.20 14.42
CA VAL A 667 17.70 16.63 13.07
C VAL A 667 19.13 16.69 12.53
N ASP A 668 19.56 15.60 11.91
CA ASP A 668 20.83 15.50 11.18
C ASP A 668 20.69 16.03 9.74
N VAL A 669 19.66 15.57 9.03
CA VAL A 669 19.41 15.90 7.61
C VAL A 669 17.96 16.26 7.41
N LEU A 670 17.71 17.37 6.74
CA LEU A 670 16.37 17.79 6.33
C LEU A 670 16.21 17.62 4.82
N THR A 671 15.08 17.08 4.39
CA THR A 671 14.64 17.14 2.99
C THR A 671 13.30 17.83 2.89
N GLY A 672 12.96 18.33 1.70
CA GLY A 672 11.67 18.99 1.52
C GLY A 672 11.29 19.22 0.06
N SER A 673 10.01 19.50 -0.14
CA SER A 673 9.45 19.98 -1.41
C SER A 673 9.22 21.48 -1.33
N THR A 674 9.60 22.21 -2.36
CA THR A 674 9.56 23.69 -2.36
C THR A 674 8.27 24.28 -2.96
N HIS A 675 7.17 23.53 -3.02
CA HIS A 675 5.94 23.92 -3.75
C HIS A 675 4.63 23.61 -2.99
N LYS A 676 4.72 23.32 -1.68
CA LYS A 676 3.57 23.02 -0.82
C LYS A 676 3.29 24.23 0.08
N THR A 677 3.39 24.09 1.40
CA THR A 677 3.41 25.24 2.32
C THR A 677 4.58 26.18 2.03
N TYR A 678 5.71 25.63 1.58
CA TYR A 678 6.75 26.46 0.95
C TYR A 678 6.29 26.80 -0.47
N PHE A 679 5.90 28.05 -0.72
CA PHE A 679 5.17 28.47 -1.93
C PHE A 679 6.05 28.79 -3.15
N GLY A 680 7.11 28.01 -3.36
CA GLY A 680 8.01 28.14 -4.50
C GLY A 680 7.68 27.23 -5.68
N THR A 681 8.68 26.98 -6.52
CA THR A 681 8.54 26.12 -7.71
C THR A 681 8.67 24.64 -7.36
N GLN A 682 8.23 23.77 -8.27
CA GLN A 682 8.29 22.31 -8.05
C GLN A 682 9.72 21.79 -8.09
N ARG A 683 10.38 21.75 -6.93
CA ARG A 683 11.72 21.19 -6.72
C ARG A 683 11.82 20.43 -5.40
N GLY A 684 12.98 19.84 -5.14
CA GLY A 684 13.36 19.30 -3.84
C GLY A 684 14.62 19.96 -3.30
N ILE A 685 14.82 19.88 -1.99
CA ILE A 685 16.05 20.35 -1.33
C ILE A 685 16.54 19.31 -0.34
N VAL A 686 17.86 19.33 -0.09
CA VAL A 686 18.49 18.65 1.04
C VAL A 686 19.24 19.70 1.86
N ALA A 687 19.16 19.66 3.18
CA ALA A 687 19.82 20.61 4.06
C ALA A 687 20.42 19.89 5.28
N ALA A 688 21.52 20.44 5.80
CA ALA A 688 22.16 19.96 7.03
C ALA A 688 22.88 21.12 7.74
N ASP A 689 22.92 21.09 9.07
CA ASP A 689 23.71 22.05 9.86
C ASP A 689 25.12 21.51 10.17
N TRP A 690 25.84 21.11 9.11
CA TRP A 690 27.18 20.56 9.21
C TRP A 690 28.22 21.52 8.62
N LYS A 691 29.12 21.99 9.48
CA LYS A 691 30.34 22.69 9.07
C LYS A 691 31.43 21.68 8.71
N LEU A 692 32.51 22.15 8.08
CA LEU A 692 33.60 21.31 7.58
C LEU A 692 34.20 20.41 8.68
N GLU A 693 34.25 20.91 9.90
CA GLU A 693 34.75 20.21 11.10
C GLU A 693 33.79 19.14 11.66
N HIS A 694 32.55 19.07 11.17
CA HIS A 694 31.57 18.12 11.68
C HIS A 694 31.93 16.67 11.31
N PRO A 695 31.84 15.69 12.23
CA PRO A 695 32.23 14.29 11.94
C PRO A 695 31.48 13.66 10.75
N ARG A 696 30.26 14.10 10.48
CA ARG A 696 29.42 13.65 9.36
C ARG A 696 29.56 14.50 8.09
N TYR A 697 30.50 15.44 8.01
CA TYR A 697 30.65 16.27 6.81
C TYR A 697 30.95 15.46 5.54
N ALA A 698 31.63 14.31 5.67
CA ALA A 698 31.82 13.38 4.55
C ALA A 698 30.51 12.85 3.94
N LEU A 699 29.43 12.76 4.74
CA LEU A 699 28.08 12.44 4.25
C LEU A 699 27.48 13.62 3.47
N TRP A 700 27.76 14.87 3.85
CA TRP A 700 27.39 16.04 3.02
C TRP A 700 28.06 16.00 1.65
N GLU A 701 29.38 15.75 1.61
CA GLU A 701 30.07 15.61 0.32
C GLU A 701 29.49 14.44 -0.50
N ALA A 702 29.04 13.36 0.16
CA ALA A 702 28.32 12.28 -0.51
C ALA A 702 26.97 12.75 -1.07
N ILE A 703 26.19 13.53 -0.32
CA ILE A 703 24.94 14.14 -0.79
C ILE A 703 25.19 14.96 -2.06
N GLU A 704 26.20 15.84 -2.09
CA GLU A 704 26.54 16.64 -3.27
C GLU A 704 26.91 15.76 -4.48
N ARG A 705 27.75 14.74 -4.28
CA ARG A 705 28.12 13.78 -5.35
C ARG A 705 26.94 12.94 -5.84
N ARG A 706 25.98 12.64 -4.96
CA ARG A 706 24.78 11.86 -5.31
C ARG A 706 23.66 12.74 -5.85
N ALA A 707 23.70 14.05 -5.63
CA ALA A 707 22.88 15.01 -6.36
C ALA A 707 23.38 15.13 -7.80
N PHE A 708 24.66 15.50 -8.00
CA PHE A 708 25.32 15.49 -9.30
C PHE A 708 26.70 14.82 -9.21
N PRO A 709 27.03 13.88 -10.12
CA PRO A 709 26.24 13.43 -11.27
C PRO A 709 25.26 12.30 -10.93
N GLY A 710 24.94 12.08 -9.64
CA GLY A 710 24.17 10.91 -9.22
C GLY A 710 22.69 10.91 -9.63
N ALA A 711 21.96 12.00 -9.36
CA ALA A 711 20.51 12.07 -9.52
C ALA A 711 20.06 12.95 -10.68
N VAL A 712 20.85 13.96 -11.03
CA VAL A 712 20.60 14.86 -12.16
C VAL A 712 21.82 14.92 -13.07
N SER A 713 21.59 15.15 -14.37
CA SER A 713 22.60 15.66 -15.29
C SER A 713 22.58 17.19 -15.22
N ASN A 714 21.64 17.83 -15.90
CA ASN A 714 21.26 19.22 -15.67
C ASN A 714 20.09 19.30 -14.69
N HIS A 715 20.06 20.34 -13.86
CA HIS A 715 18.89 20.65 -13.03
C HIS A 715 18.03 21.72 -13.72
N HIS A 716 16.74 21.80 -13.42
CA HIS A 716 15.80 22.63 -14.20
C HIS A 716 15.98 24.14 -13.94
N LEU A 717 16.89 24.81 -14.65
CA LEU A 717 17.35 26.17 -14.32
C LEU A 717 16.24 27.24 -14.34
N GLY A 718 15.23 27.12 -15.19
CA GLY A 718 14.06 28.02 -15.16
C GLY A 718 13.37 28.01 -13.80
N THR A 719 12.96 26.81 -13.35
CA THR A 719 12.33 26.67 -12.01
C THR A 719 13.28 27.00 -10.85
N LEU A 720 14.61 26.93 -11.04
CA LEU A 720 15.60 27.34 -10.04
C LEU A 720 15.55 28.87 -9.84
N LEU A 721 15.53 29.61 -10.95
CA LEU A 721 15.40 31.07 -10.94
C LEU A 721 14.07 31.50 -10.30
N GLY A 722 12.96 30.84 -10.66
CA GLY A 722 11.68 31.06 -9.99
C GLY A 722 11.72 30.74 -8.49
N LEU A 723 12.46 29.69 -8.08
CA LEU A 723 12.59 29.33 -6.67
C LEU A 723 13.38 30.38 -5.88
N LEU A 724 14.40 31.00 -6.47
CA LEU A 724 15.12 32.12 -5.84
C LEU A 724 14.15 33.25 -5.46
N MET A 725 13.32 33.68 -6.42
CA MET A 725 12.32 34.72 -6.14
C MET A 725 11.33 34.30 -5.05
N ALA A 726 10.88 33.03 -5.08
CA ALA A 726 9.99 32.51 -4.04
C ALA A 726 10.65 32.42 -2.66
N ALA A 727 11.97 32.16 -2.60
CA ALA A 727 12.71 32.12 -1.35
C ALA A 727 12.84 33.52 -0.73
N ILE A 728 13.04 34.55 -1.56
CA ILE A 728 13.01 35.95 -1.13
C ILE A 728 11.61 36.33 -0.61
N GLU A 729 10.54 35.98 -1.33
CA GLU A 729 9.15 36.16 -0.85
C GLU A 729 8.92 35.44 0.48
N MET A 730 9.37 34.18 0.60
CA MET A 730 9.22 33.41 1.83
C MET A 730 9.93 34.08 3.01
N ASN A 731 11.19 34.49 2.87
CA ASN A 731 11.91 35.18 3.95
C ASN A 731 11.27 36.52 4.34
N ALA A 732 10.68 37.24 3.39
CA ALA A 732 9.99 38.49 3.65
C ALA A 732 8.66 38.30 4.41
N PHE A 733 7.91 37.24 4.11
CA PHE A 733 6.52 37.10 4.54
C PHE A 733 6.24 35.94 5.51
N ARG A 734 7.23 35.09 5.83
CA ARG A 734 7.02 33.86 6.62
C ARG A 734 6.31 34.08 7.95
N GLU A 735 6.66 35.13 8.69
CA GLU A 735 6.15 35.32 10.06
C GLU A 735 4.62 35.46 10.08
N ASP A 736 4.06 36.28 9.18
CA ASP A 736 2.62 36.50 9.09
C ASP A 736 1.91 35.35 8.37
N TYR A 737 2.55 34.79 7.33
CA TYR A 737 2.02 33.64 6.59
C TYR A 737 1.83 32.43 7.50
N GLN A 738 2.84 32.07 8.28
CA GLN A 738 2.85 30.90 9.15
C GLN A 738 1.75 30.98 10.21
N ARG A 739 1.65 32.13 10.91
CA ARG A 739 0.61 32.36 11.91
C ARG A 739 -0.78 32.23 11.31
N GLN A 740 -1.00 32.86 10.15
CA GLN A 740 -2.32 32.85 9.52
C GLN A 740 -2.72 31.45 9.05
N VAL A 741 -1.79 30.69 8.45
CA VAL A 741 -2.09 29.33 7.98
C VAL A 741 -2.49 28.42 9.14
N ILE A 742 -1.77 28.48 10.27
CA ILE A 742 -2.10 27.68 11.46
C ILE A 742 -3.43 28.11 12.06
N ALA A 743 -3.70 29.43 12.15
CA ALA A 743 -4.96 29.95 12.67
C ALA A 743 -6.15 29.53 11.80
N ASN A 744 -6.03 29.68 10.47
CA ASN A 744 -7.04 29.26 9.50
C ASN A 744 -7.33 27.76 9.57
N ALA A 745 -6.31 26.91 9.70
CA ALA A 745 -6.50 25.46 9.76
C ALA A 745 -7.29 25.05 11.01
N LYS A 746 -6.99 25.67 12.17
CA LYS A 746 -7.73 25.44 13.42
C LYS A 746 -9.17 25.95 13.36
N ALA A 747 -9.38 27.14 12.82
CA ALA A 747 -10.73 27.70 12.64
C ALA A 747 -11.57 26.80 11.71
N PHE A 748 -11.00 26.40 10.57
CA PHE A 748 -11.65 25.52 9.61
C PHE A 748 -12.02 24.16 10.22
N ALA A 749 -11.11 23.54 10.96
CA ALA A 749 -11.35 22.27 11.63
C ALA A 749 -12.48 22.36 12.68
N ARG A 750 -12.50 23.43 13.48
CA ARG A 750 -13.56 23.66 14.48
C ARG A 750 -14.91 23.87 13.82
N ALA A 751 -14.97 24.71 12.79
CA ALA A 751 -16.21 24.99 12.06
C ALA A 751 -16.81 23.72 11.43
N LEU A 752 -15.97 22.89 10.79
CA LEU A 752 -16.41 21.60 10.24
C LEU A 752 -16.97 20.67 11.34
N ASN A 753 -16.31 20.62 12.50
CA ASN A 753 -16.76 19.81 13.62
C ASN A 753 -18.07 20.32 14.23
N GLU A 754 -18.24 21.64 14.38
CA GLU A 754 -19.47 22.27 14.88
C GLU A 754 -20.66 22.03 13.95
N LEU A 755 -20.42 21.93 12.64
CA LEU A 755 -21.40 21.53 11.63
C LEU A 755 -21.69 20.01 11.59
N GLY A 756 -21.05 19.22 12.45
CA GLY A 756 -21.31 17.79 12.61
C GLY A 756 -20.51 16.88 11.67
N LEU A 757 -19.48 17.38 10.98
CA LEU A 757 -18.53 16.50 10.27
C LEU A 757 -17.56 15.84 11.26
N VAL A 758 -17.15 14.61 10.97
CA VAL A 758 -16.21 13.86 11.80
C VAL A 758 -14.78 14.29 11.49
N VAL A 759 -14.29 15.31 12.19
CA VAL A 759 -12.93 15.84 12.05
C VAL A 759 -11.96 14.99 12.87
N ARG A 760 -10.82 14.59 12.28
CA ARG A 760 -9.78 13.80 12.94
C ARG A 760 -8.72 14.72 13.56
N GLY A 761 -8.16 14.26 14.68
CA GLY A 761 -7.16 14.97 15.47
C GLY A 761 -7.70 15.38 16.85
N ASP A 762 -6.84 15.95 17.68
CA ASP A 762 -7.15 16.31 19.07
C ASP A 762 -7.95 17.63 19.16
N PRO A 763 -9.24 17.61 19.60
CA PRO A 763 -10.04 18.83 19.73
C PRO A 763 -9.44 19.86 20.70
N ALA A 764 -8.68 19.43 21.72
CA ALA A 764 -8.12 20.30 22.74
C ALA A 764 -7.11 21.31 22.17
N ILE A 765 -6.45 20.97 21.05
CA ILE A 765 -5.52 21.87 20.34
C ILE A 765 -6.15 22.52 19.10
N GLY A 766 -7.42 22.24 18.81
CA GLY A 766 -8.10 22.63 17.58
C GLY A 766 -7.87 21.66 16.41
N PHE A 767 -7.72 20.36 16.69
CA PHE A 767 -7.55 19.23 15.78
C PHE A 767 -6.20 19.14 15.03
N THR A 768 -5.52 20.27 14.81
CA THR A 768 -4.29 20.31 14.02
C THR A 768 -3.32 21.37 14.53
N GLU A 769 -2.03 21.09 14.41
CA GLU A 769 -0.93 22.04 14.61
C GLU A 769 -0.33 22.54 13.29
N THR A 770 -0.83 22.07 12.15
CA THR A 770 -0.27 22.31 10.82
C THR A 770 -1.24 23.08 9.93
N HIS A 771 -1.03 23.05 8.61
CA HIS A 771 -1.98 23.59 7.62
C HIS A 771 -3.08 22.61 7.20
N GLN A 772 -3.06 21.36 7.69
CA GLN A 772 -3.94 20.29 7.23
C GLN A 772 -5.13 20.07 8.16
N VAL A 773 -6.26 19.70 7.56
CA VAL A 773 -7.47 19.22 8.25
C VAL A 773 -7.90 17.91 7.60
N VAL A 774 -8.27 16.90 8.40
CA VAL A 774 -8.71 15.59 7.92
C VAL A 774 -10.13 15.33 8.40
N VAL A 775 -11.02 14.95 7.49
CA VAL A 775 -12.43 14.62 7.77
C VAL A 775 -12.72 13.19 7.34
N SER A 776 -13.40 12.42 8.19
CA SER A 776 -13.95 11.13 7.81
C SER A 776 -15.31 11.30 7.11
N VAL A 777 -15.48 10.65 5.96
CA VAL A 777 -16.71 10.67 5.15
C VAL A 777 -17.34 9.27 5.01
N GLY A 778 -16.79 8.29 5.71
CA GLY A 778 -17.21 6.89 5.70
C GLY A 778 -16.36 6.01 4.78
N PHE A 779 -16.13 4.78 5.21
CA PHE A 779 -15.28 3.80 4.55
C PHE A 779 -15.58 3.65 3.05
N GLY A 780 -14.55 3.75 2.19
CA GLY A 780 -14.67 3.63 0.74
C GLY A 780 -15.44 4.76 0.02
N ARG A 781 -15.85 5.83 0.71
CA ARG A 781 -16.62 6.94 0.12
C ARG A 781 -15.78 8.16 -0.30
N GLY A 782 -14.50 8.20 0.04
CA GLY A 782 -13.62 9.34 -0.17
C GLY A 782 -13.59 9.83 -1.62
N ALA A 783 -13.36 8.91 -2.58
CA ALA A 783 -13.28 9.25 -4.00
C ALA A 783 -14.61 9.80 -4.56
N GLU A 784 -15.75 9.21 -4.17
CA GLU A 784 -17.08 9.69 -4.55
C GLU A 784 -17.33 11.11 -4.03
N VAL A 785 -17.08 11.34 -2.74
CA VAL A 785 -17.34 12.63 -2.10
C VAL A 785 -16.41 13.72 -2.64
N ALA A 786 -15.13 13.40 -2.86
CA ALA A 786 -14.19 14.32 -3.49
C ALA A 786 -14.62 14.72 -4.90
N ARG A 787 -15.16 13.78 -5.69
CA ARG A 787 -15.68 14.09 -7.03
C ARG A 787 -16.90 15.00 -6.96
N ARG A 788 -17.82 14.74 -6.04
CA ARG A 788 -19.00 15.59 -5.83
C ARG A 788 -18.60 17.01 -5.41
N LEU A 789 -17.57 17.16 -4.57
CA LEU A 789 -17.00 18.47 -4.23
C LEU A 789 -16.40 19.15 -5.47
N GLU A 790 -15.65 18.42 -6.30
CA GLU A 790 -15.05 18.96 -7.54
C GLU A 790 -16.11 19.47 -8.52
N GLU A 791 -17.23 18.76 -8.65
CA GLU A 791 -18.40 19.19 -9.44
C GLU A 791 -19.05 20.48 -8.89
N ASN A 792 -18.82 20.78 -7.62
CA ASN A 792 -19.20 22.02 -6.94
C ASN A 792 -18.06 23.05 -6.85
N HIS A 793 -17.00 22.87 -7.64
CA HIS A 793 -15.83 23.75 -7.68
C HIS A 793 -15.05 23.85 -6.35
N ILE A 794 -15.08 22.80 -5.54
CA ILE A 794 -14.24 22.66 -4.35
C ILE A 794 -13.37 21.43 -4.55
N ILE A 795 -12.04 21.60 -4.61
CA ILE A 795 -11.14 20.46 -4.80
C ILE A 795 -10.42 20.11 -3.50
N VAL A 796 -10.39 18.82 -3.22
CA VAL A 796 -9.78 18.22 -2.03
C VAL A 796 -9.00 16.98 -2.46
N ASN A 797 -8.24 16.39 -1.52
CA ASN A 797 -7.61 15.10 -1.74
C ASN A 797 -8.34 14.04 -0.90
N TYR A 798 -8.93 13.03 -1.55
CA TYR A 798 -9.36 11.84 -0.80
C TYR A 798 -8.13 11.04 -0.35
N GLN A 799 -8.20 10.42 0.81
CA GLN A 799 -7.05 9.79 1.47
C GLN A 799 -7.51 8.59 2.29
N ALA A 800 -6.69 7.54 2.31
CA ALA A 800 -6.91 6.42 3.21
C ALA A 800 -6.53 6.82 4.64
N GLY A 801 -7.43 6.56 5.59
CA GLY A 801 -7.17 6.71 7.01
C GLY A 801 -6.37 5.55 7.58
N PRO A 802 -5.90 5.67 8.83
CA PRO A 802 -5.14 4.63 9.52
C PRO A 802 -5.80 3.24 9.62
N GLU A 803 -7.13 3.19 9.53
CA GLU A 803 -7.94 1.97 9.68
C GLU A 803 -8.26 1.28 8.33
N GLU A 804 -7.79 1.85 7.22
CA GLU A 804 -8.20 1.48 5.86
C GLU A 804 -7.03 0.82 5.10
N GLU A 805 -7.34 -0.08 4.16
CA GLU A 805 -6.36 -0.90 3.45
C GLU A 805 -5.47 -0.11 2.50
N GLY A 806 -5.95 1.03 2.02
CA GLY A 806 -5.25 1.83 1.03
C GLY A 806 -6.16 2.81 0.31
N PHE A 807 -5.57 3.53 -0.65
CA PHE A 807 -6.16 4.71 -1.29
C PHE A 807 -7.52 4.46 -1.97
N SER A 808 -7.70 3.28 -2.55
CA SER A 808 -8.97 2.86 -3.18
C SER A 808 -10.12 2.64 -2.19
N ALA A 809 -9.80 2.34 -0.93
CA ALA A 809 -10.77 2.20 0.17
C ALA A 809 -10.87 3.48 1.01
N SER A 810 -10.34 4.60 0.52
CA SER A 810 -10.34 5.88 1.23
C SER A 810 -11.73 6.23 1.75
N GLY A 811 -11.82 6.47 3.04
CA GLY A 811 -12.99 7.01 3.72
C GLY A 811 -12.74 8.36 4.35
N HIS A 812 -11.64 9.03 3.98
CA HIS A 812 -11.28 10.34 4.49
C HIS A 812 -11.03 11.35 3.36
N LEU A 813 -11.21 12.62 3.69
CA LEU A 813 -10.78 13.77 2.89
C LEU A 813 -9.67 14.49 3.66
N ARG A 814 -8.54 14.70 3.00
CA ARG A 814 -7.41 15.48 3.48
C ARG A 814 -7.44 16.83 2.77
N MET A 815 -7.51 17.89 3.56
CA MET A 815 -7.64 19.27 3.11
C MET A 815 -6.52 20.12 3.66
N GLY A 816 -6.18 21.22 3.00
CA GLY A 816 -5.23 22.21 3.49
C GLY A 816 -5.65 23.62 3.14
N VAL A 817 -5.33 24.55 4.05
CA VAL A 817 -5.77 25.96 3.98
C VAL A 817 -4.75 26.89 3.32
N ALA A 818 -3.53 26.39 3.09
CA ALA A 818 -2.35 27.18 2.71
C ALA A 818 -2.57 28.03 1.45
N GLU A 819 -3.17 27.43 0.42
CA GLU A 819 -3.37 28.07 -0.88
C GLU A 819 -4.38 29.21 -0.79
N MET A 820 -5.55 28.95 -0.21
CA MET A 820 -6.59 29.97 -0.06
C MET A 820 -6.20 31.07 0.94
N THR A 821 -5.37 30.74 1.94
CA THR A 821 -4.73 31.75 2.81
C THR A 821 -3.87 32.70 1.98
N ARG A 822 -3.15 32.18 0.98
CA ARG A 822 -2.37 33.00 0.04
C ARG A 822 -3.23 33.88 -0.84
N PHE A 823 -4.51 33.58 -1.02
CA PHE A 823 -5.48 34.44 -1.70
C PHE A 823 -6.25 35.37 -0.75
N GLY A 824 -5.83 35.45 0.52
CA GLY A 824 -6.33 36.40 1.49
C GLY A 824 -7.44 35.88 2.40
N MET A 825 -7.86 34.60 2.27
CA MET A 825 -8.84 34.02 3.20
C MET A 825 -8.30 34.00 4.63
N LYS A 826 -9.16 34.36 5.58
CA LYS A 826 -8.96 34.39 7.03
C LYS A 826 -9.92 33.43 7.71
N GLU A 827 -9.90 33.40 9.04
CA GLU A 827 -10.67 32.45 9.86
C GLU A 827 -12.18 32.47 9.55
N PRO A 828 -12.88 33.62 9.48
CA PRO A 828 -14.31 33.65 9.16
C PRO A 828 -14.59 33.15 7.73
N ASP A 829 -13.64 33.34 6.81
CA ASP A 829 -13.84 32.90 5.44
C ASP A 829 -13.83 31.37 5.33
N PHE A 830 -13.03 30.72 6.17
CA PHE A 830 -13.00 29.26 6.27
C PHE A 830 -14.20 28.67 7.00
N GLU A 831 -14.86 29.42 7.89
CA GLU A 831 -16.15 29.03 8.47
C GLU A 831 -17.22 28.92 7.36
N GLU A 832 -17.29 29.90 6.46
CA GLU A 832 -18.23 29.85 5.32
C GLU A 832 -17.87 28.72 4.32
N VAL A 833 -16.58 28.45 4.11
CA VAL A 833 -16.14 27.28 3.34
C VAL A 833 -16.60 25.98 4.02
N ALA A 834 -16.52 25.87 5.35
CA ALA A 834 -16.99 24.70 6.08
C ALA A 834 -18.50 24.46 5.90
N GLU A 835 -19.31 25.52 5.85
CA GLU A 835 -20.75 25.42 5.54
C GLU A 835 -20.99 24.80 4.15
N MET A 836 -20.29 25.30 3.12
CA MET A 836 -20.41 24.75 1.77
C MET A 836 -20.00 23.27 1.72
N LEU A 837 -18.92 22.88 2.41
CA LEU A 837 -18.54 21.48 2.53
C LEU A 837 -19.60 20.64 3.24
N HIS A 838 -20.18 21.14 4.33
CA HIS A 838 -21.27 20.45 5.03
C HIS A 838 -22.48 20.24 4.11
N GLU A 839 -22.90 21.26 3.38
CA GLU A 839 -24.01 21.18 2.43
C GLU A 839 -23.77 20.16 1.32
N VAL A 840 -22.56 20.09 0.77
CA VAL A 840 -22.21 19.09 -0.25
C VAL A 840 -22.08 17.69 0.35
N ILE A 841 -21.35 17.55 1.46
CA ILE A 841 -20.99 16.25 2.03
C ILE A 841 -22.20 15.58 2.68
N VAL A 842 -22.89 16.31 3.56
CA VAL A 842 -23.96 15.78 4.41
C VAL A 842 -25.32 15.96 3.76
N MET A 843 -25.61 17.16 3.23
CA MET A 843 -26.94 17.46 2.67
C MET A 843 -27.09 17.12 1.17
N ASN A 844 -26.01 16.72 0.49
CA ASN A 844 -26.00 16.46 -0.96
C ASN A 844 -26.54 17.63 -1.80
N ARG A 845 -26.28 18.88 -1.37
CA ARG A 845 -26.70 20.09 -2.08
C ARG A 845 -25.68 20.52 -3.13
N ASN A 846 -26.16 21.19 -4.17
CA ASN A 846 -25.33 21.85 -5.14
C ASN A 846 -25.03 23.29 -4.67
N VAL A 847 -23.74 23.63 -4.55
CA VAL A 847 -23.24 24.95 -4.15
C VAL A 847 -22.30 25.55 -5.20
N ARG A 848 -22.30 25.00 -6.43
CA ARG A 848 -21.31 25.32 -7.47
C ARG A 848 -21.23 26.82 -7.80
N GLU A 849 -22.37 27.49 -7.93
CA GLU A 849 -22.42 28.92 -8.22
C GLU A 849 -21.95 29.73 -7.00
N ARG A 850 -22.46 29.42 -5.80
CA ARG A 850 -22.02 30.04 -4.53
C ARG A 850 -20.50 29.91 -4.34
N ALA A 851 -19.92 28.73 -4.54
CA ALA A 851 -18.47 28.51 -4.43
C ALA A 851 -17.67 29.35 -5.44
N SER A 852 -18.19 29.51 -6.66
CA SER A 852 -17.55 30.33 -7.70
C SER A 852 -17.58 31.82 -7.38
N GLU A 853 -18.74 32.32 -6.96
CA GLU A 853 -18.92 33.72 -6.55
C GLU A 853 -18.08 34.04 -5.32
N TYR A 854 -18.07 33.12 -4.35
CA TYR A 854 -17.26 33.24 -3.14
C TYR A 854 -15.77 33.29 -3.47
N ARG A 855 -15.30 32.36 -4.32
CA ARG A 855 -13.91 32.36 -4.82
C ARG A 855 -13.56 33.67 -5.54
N GLY A 856 -14.50 34.28 -6.26
CA GLY A 856 -14.33 35.54 -6.98
C GLY A 856 -13.99 36.75 -6.09
N ARG A 857 -14.21 36.66 -4.77
CA ARG A 857 -13.80 37.68 -3.78
C ARG A 857 -12.31 37.66 -3.46
N PHE A 858 -11.59 36.59 -3.82
CA PHE A 858 -10.23 36.30 -3.35
C PHE A 858 -9.23 36.16 -4.52
N LEU A 859 -9.28 37.01 -5.54
CA LEU A 859 -8.42 36.86 -6.73
C LEU A 859 -7.01 37.44 -6.53
N ASP A 860 -6.85 38.34 -5.57
CA ASP A 860 -5.59 39.04 -5.29
C ASP A 860 -4.72 38.24 -4.33
N MET A 861 -3.58 37.78 -4.84
CA MET A 861 -2.61 37.00 -4.08
C MET A 861 -1.86 37.87 -3.06
N GLN A 862 -1.71 37.34 -1.85
CA GLN A 862 -1.01 37.88 -0.70
C GLN A 862 0.33 37.16 -0.51
N TYR A 863 1.18 37.69 0.38
CA TYR A 863 2.51 37.12 0.69
C TYR A 863 3.39 36.94 -0.56
N CYS A 864 3.33 37.94 -1.44
CA CYS A 864 4.18 38.09 -2.61
C CYS A 864 4.39 39.57 -2.90
N PHE A 865 5.44 39.91 -3.63
CA PHE A 865 5.63 41.25 -4.13
C PHE A 865 4.74 41.50 -5.35
N GLY A 866 4.26 42.73 -5.52
CA GLY A 866 3.36 43.13 -6.59
C GLY A 866 3.99 44.10 -7.59
N PRO A 867 3.20 44.59 -8.56
CA PRO A 867 3.65 45.56 -9.55
C PRO A 867 4.15 46.88 -8.93
N LYS A 868 3.66 47.25 -7.74
CA LYS A 868 4.08 48.48 -7.06
C LYS A 868 5.54 48.42 -6.63
N GLU A 869 5.97 47.27 -6.13
CA GLU A 869 7.34 47.02 -5.68
C GLU A 869 8.30 46.91 -6.86
N PHE A 870 7.86 46.34 -7.99
CA PHE A 870 8.71 46.08 -9.16
C PHE A 870 8.72 47.17 -10.24
N GLN A 871 7.85 48.19 -10.15
CA GLN A 871 7.79 49.30 -11.11
C GLN A 871 7.77 48.82 -12.57
N ASP A 872 8.63 49.34 -13.45
CA ASP A 872 8.67 49.02 -14.88
C ASP A 872 9.22 47.60 -15.19
N LEU A 873 9.87 46.93 -14.23
CA LEU A 873 10.48 45.62 -14.44
C LEU A 873 9.43 44.54 -14.75
N PHE A 874 8.26 44.61 -14.11
CA PHE A 874 7.18 43.64 -14.32
C PHE A 874 6.64 43.69 -15.75
N ASP A 875 6.41 44.90 -16.27
CA ASP A 875 5.91 45.10 -17.64
C ASP A 875 6.95 44.65 -18.68
N ARG A 876 8.23 44.91 -18.41
CA ARG A 876 9.34 44.45 -19.27
C ARG A 876 9.43 42.92 -19.31
N LEU A 877 9.27 42.24 -18.17
CA LEU A 877 9.23 40.77 -18.10
C LEU A 877 8.07 40.22 -18.93
N HIS A 878 6.89 40.80 -18.80
CA HIS A 878 5.70 40.37 -19.55
C HIS A 878 5.92 40.52 -21.07
N GLN A 879 6.53 41.62 -21.52
CA GLN A 879 6.84 41.84 -22.93
C GLN A 879 7.87 40.84 -23.48
N LEU A 880 8.82 40.38 -22.68
CA LEU A 880 9.84 39.40 -23.10
C LEU A 880 9.24 38.01 -23.32
N ILE A 881 8.27 37.60 -22.50
CA ILE A 881 7.61 36.28 -22.62
C ILE A 881 6.67 36.24 -23.83
N GLY A 882 6.06 37.37 -24.18
CA GLY A 882 5.12 37.47 -25.30
C GLY A 882 5.75 37.65 -26.68
N ARG A 883 7.07 37.85 -26.77
CA ARG A 883 7.84 37.96 -28.02
C ARG A 883 8.50 36.63 -28.35
#